data_AF-A0A1D2MPL9-F1
#
_entry.id   AF-A0A1D2MPL9-F1
#
_cell.length_a   1.000
_cell.length_b   1.000
_cell.length_c   1.000
_cell.angle_alpha   90.00
_cell.angle_beta   90.00
_cell.angle_gamma   90.00
#
_symmetry.space_group_name_H-M   'P 1'
#
loop_
_entity.id
_entity.type
_entity.pdbx_description
1 polymer ?
#
loop_
_entity_poly.entity_id
_entity_poly.type
_entity_poly.pdbx_seq_one_letter_code
_entity_poly.pdbx_strand_id
1 'polypeptide(L)'
;MSTCDGSVSILRDALVDVDRSKCEKIHSLFGENATIDEVNEILRTLDSKISQLKHNVVQSLHTTFVLYETDVDRVVEWYTEILDAKEQADKLENQLGQDKQILHSANEDLEIINCELGQCQASIVLLKSLVDIVKNLERADPADYYNAARLIKESEDELASIASSFQIAEDHIWIKQLRARFTDLVVDVYDKCRKEWGSLFRFDNNTLTIYPHAANIEQLITSLRNIKSFSRVWEKFLNMLWQELFKPACSTEFKIEVCGSDSTVSLKYEADDVPTRERDSFIGETSFLQVNDRRDRERDVSTVIRAKKLDKPFSNAVELFGNLTALVAGINSIFCDNPAEMASLANVIGPKICNELANKYLKTLILQRCGGDIEIARADVAHMKKFVTYLADEMNFHFPDPNIFQDIDANFDILFKSQVREALIVKLRDLIKSDVHNSEEINYEVSIPNSKLSAGEIILLRKNPALFPRCIVSKSIAELVKLLKEHMTRYPKDVGMSASVLSLYLALVKIPKHEADAGELVPLTSVLIHNNSLFLAHHAGYTFELCDDMVPDLRAKASQAIAFMMRSVRSKLNELISTAMSSIEERVDRNIDITHDFLVITAELKRLNTVMSGVLPPLSWHDILATLVDHTTNEMCSKVLAWDDIPANSASELATAFTQFAVATSSLFKGDASTPREIEALTSRAVKKWQRFKLLIFVLTASMKEIESKWVGGCGPLAIEYSAEEVRRLIRALFQNTDRRAAFLTTIK
;
A
#
# COMPACT_ATOMS: atom_id res chain seq x y z
N MET A 1 3.67 -71.41 -44.18
CA MET A 1 4.58 -72.56 -43.99
C MET A 1 4.57 -73.44 -45.23
N SER A 2 5.47 -73.20 -46.19
CA SER A 2 5.98 -74.18 -47.18
C SER A 2 6.95 -73.60 -48.25
N THR A 3 7.41 -72.35 -48.15
CA THR A 3 8.32 -71.76 -49.17
C THR A 3 9.56 -71.04 -48.62
N CYS A 4 9.98 -71.28 -47.38
CA CYS A 4 11.22 -70.69 -46.83
C CYS A 4 12.30 -71.69 -46.38
N ASP A 5 12.15 -73.00 -46.65
CA ASP A 5 13.21 -73.98 -46.35
C ASP A 5 14.27 -74.09 -47.46
N GLY A 6 13.99 -73.58 -48.67
CA GLY A 6 14.92 -73.67 -49.80
C GLY A 6 16.12 -72.72 -49.69
N SER A 7 15.94 -71.54 -49.10
CA SER A 7 16.98 -70.49 -49.10
C SER A 7 17.95 -70.62 -47.92
N VAL A 8 17.52 -71.25 -46.82
CA VAL A 8 18.32 -71.48 -45.61
C VAL A 8 19.24 -72.71 -45.77
N SER A 9 18.80 -73.75 -46.50
CA SER A 9 19.69 -74.85 -46.90
C SER A 9 20.76 -74.36 -47.90
N ILE A 10 20.41 -73.53 -48.89
CA ILE A 10 21.38 -73.04 -49.87
C ILE A 10 22.45 -72.14 -49.24
N LEU A 11 22.11 -71.31 -48.23
CA LEU A 11 23.09 -70.49 -47.51
C LEU A 11 23.92 -71.27 -46.49
N ARG A 12 23.31 -72.22 -45.75
CA ARG A 12 24.03 -73.09 -44.81
C ARG A 12 24.96 -74.06 -45.55
N ASP A 13 24.52 -74.64 -46.65
CA ASP A 13 25.32 -75.56 -47.47
C ASP A 13 26.43 -74.80 -48.24
N ALA A 14 26.18 -73.54 -48.66
CA ALA A 14 27.22 -72.68 -49.24
C ALA A 14 28.26 -72.18 -48.20
N LEU A 15 27.90 -72.05 -46.93
CA LEU A 15 28.83 -71.68 -45.84
C LEU A 15 29.64 -72.87 -45.33
N VAL A 16 29.04 -74.07 -45.29
CA VAL A 16 29.74 -75.31 -44.90
C VAL A 16 30.68 -75.81 -46.01
N ASP A 17 30.35 -75.62 -47.30
CA ASP A 17 31.27 -75.94 -48.41
C ASP A 17 32.44 -74.95 -48.53
N VAL A 18 32.30 -73.73 -48.00
CA VAL A 18 33.39 -72.74 -47.93
C VAL A 18 34.39 -73.07 -46.82
N ASP A 19 33.96 -73.67 -45.71
CA ASP A 19 34.80 -73.92 -44.54
C ASP A 19 35.77 -75.10 -44.74
N ARG A 20 35.43 -76.09 -45.58
CA ARG A 20 36.31 -77.25 -45.81
C ARG A 20 37.24 -77.09 -47.01
N SER A 21 36.72 -76.57 -48.13
CA SER A 21 37.47 -76.47 -49.40
C SER A 21 38.46 -75.29 -49.44
N LYS A 22 38.16 -74.18 -48.73
CA LYS A 22 39.04 -73.00 -48.70
C LYS A 22 40.01 -73.01 -47.54
N CYS A 23 39.68 -73.57 -46.38
CA CYS A 23 40.66 -73.77 -45.30
C CYS A 23 41.73 -74.79 -45.70
N GLU A 24 41.40 -75.85 -46.45
CA GLU A 24 42.39 -76.78 -47.04
C GLU A 24 43.20 -76.13 -48.19
N LYS A 25 42.63 -75.19 -48.93
CA LYS A 25 43.36 -74.38 -49.92
C LYS A 25 44.30 -73.35 -49.28
N ILE A 26 43.88 -72.72 -48.18
CA ILE A 26 44.72 -71.82 -47.38
C ILE A 26 45.88 -72.63 -46.76
N HIS A 27 45.61 -73.80 -46.19
CA HIS A 27 46.65 -74.65 -45.61
C HIS A 27 47.64 -75.21 -46.65
N SER A 28 47.21 -75.38 -47.92
CA SER A 28 48.07 -75.82 -49.03
C SER A 28 48.72 -74.68 -49.83
N LEU A 29 48.21 -73.44 -49.77
CA LEU A 29 48.82 -72.25 -50.40
C LEU A 29 49.92 -71.62 -49.54
N PHE A 30 49.95 -71.88 -48.23
CA PHE A 30 51.04 -71.41 -47.35
C PHE A 30 52.28 -72.32 -47.33
N GLY A 31 52.36 -73.30 -48.24
CA GLY A 31 53.62 -73.92 -48.63
C GLY A 31 54.40 -72.99 -49.57
N GLU A 32 55.40 -72.30 -49.03
CA GLU A 32 56.47 -71.55 -49.72
C GLU A 32 56.11 -71.01 -51.12
N ASN A 33 55.38 -69.88 -51.16
CA ASN A 33 55.26 -68.86 -52.23
C ASN A 33 53.81 -68.42 -52.52
N ALA A 34 53.08 -67.94 -51.51
CA ALA A 34 51.87 -67.15 -51.76
C ALA A 34 52.28 -65.81 -52.39
N THR A 35 51.70 -65.47 -53.53
CA THR A 35 52.02 -64.21 -54.24
C THR A 35 51.26 -63.03 -53.60
N ILE A 36 51.84 -61.82 -53.65
CA ILE A 36 51.20 -60.58 -53.13
C ILE A 36 49.78 -60.40 -53.70
N ASP A 37 49.54 -60.84 -54.94
CA ASP A 37 48.23 -60.78 -55.59
C ASP A 37 47.18 -61.69 -54.92
N GLU A 38 47.57 -62.84 -54.38
CA GLU A 38 46.66 -63.75 -53.67
C GLU A 38 46.27 -63.20 -52.29
N VAL A 39 47.21 -62.55 -51.59
CA VAL A 39 46.92 -61.84 -50.33
C VAL A 39 46.01 -60.64 -50.61
N ASN A 40 46.28 -59.87 -51.66
CA ASN A 40 45.44 -58.73 -52.05
C ASN A 40 44.02 -59.17 -52.46
N GLU A 41 43.87 -60.34 -53.08
CA GLU A 41 42.55 -60.88 -53.41
C GLU A 41 41.78 -61.33 -52.17
N ILE A 42 42.47 -61.88 -51.17
CA ILE A 42 41.89 -62.19 -49.85
C ILE A 42 41.48 -60.90 -49.14
N LEU A 43 42.34 -59.87 -49.12
CA LEU A 43 42.04 -58.56 -48.53
C LEU A 43 40.86 -57.88 -49.24
N ARG A 44 40.78 -57.90 -50.58
CA ARG A 44 39.61 -57.41 -51.33
C ARG A 44 38.34 -58.19 -51.05
N THR A 45 38.45 -59.50 -50.86
CA THR A 45 37.31 -60.35 -50.50
C THR A 45 36.81 -60.01 -49.10
N LEU A 46 37.73 -59.74 -48.16
CA LEU A 46 37.44 -59.28 -46.80
C LEU A 46 36.81 -57.90 -46.80
N ASP A 47 37.41 -56.93 -47.49
CA ASP A 47 36.90 -55.57 -47.67
C ASP A 47 35.49 -55.58 -48.31
N SER A 48 35.29 -56.37 -49.37
CA SER A 48 33.97 -56.55 -49.96
C SER A 48 32.95 -57.15 -48.99
N LYS A 49 33.36 -58.09 -48.12
CA LYS A 49 32.48 -58.69 -47.11
C LYS A 49 32.19 -57.72 -45.97
N ILE A 50 33.17 -56.95 -45.51
CA ILE A 50 33.00 -55.92 -44.48
C ILE A 50 32.11 -54.80 -45.02
N SER A 51 32.35 -54.34 -46.24
CA SER A 51 31.49 -53.39 -46.95
C SER A 51 30.06 -53.92 -47.14
N GLN A 52 29.90 -55.20 -47.48
CA GLN A 52 28.59 -55.84 -47.58
C GLN A 52 27.90 -55.99 -46.22
N LEU A 53 28.65 -56.32 -45.16
CA LEU A 53 28.14 -56.37 -43.78
C LEU A 53 27.72 -54.97 -43.32
N LYS A 54 28.53 -53.94 -43.59
CA LYS A 54 28.22 -52.53 -43.33
C LYS A 54 26.96 -52.09 -44.08
N HIS A 55 26.85 -52.45 -45.36
CA HIS A 55 25.64 -52.18 -46.15
C HIS A 55 24.42 -52.88 -45.57
N ASN A 56 24.55 -54.16 -45.21
CA ASN A 56 23.46 -54.95 -44.62
C ASN A 56 23.05 -54.42 -43.25
N VAL A 57 23.99 -54.02 -42.39
CA VAL A 57 23.71 -53.41 -41.08
C VAL A 57 23.01 -52.07 -41.24
N VAL A 58 23.48 -51.21 -42.16
CA VAL A 58 22.86 -49.90 -42.44
C VAL A 58 21.47 -50.07 -43.09
N GLN A 59 21.33 -50.98 -44.04
CA GLN A 59 20.06 -51.27 -44.71
C GLN A 59 19.07 -51.94 -43.76
N SER A 60 19.53 -52.83 -42.88
CA SER A 60 18.71 -53.47 -41.85
C SER A 60 18.27 -52.44 -40.82
N LEU A 61 19.17 -51.63 -40.28
CA LEU A 61 18.84 -50.46 -39.45
C LEU A 61 17.79 -49.55 -40.10
N HIS A 62 17.94 -49.26 -41.39
CA HIS A 62 16.96 -48.47 -42.14
C HIS A 62 15.60 -49.17 -42.25
N THR A 63 15.58 -50.48 -42.47
CA THR A 63 14.35 -51.28 -42.64
C THR A 63 13.64 -51.56 -41.30
N THR A 64 14.38 -51.83 -40.23
CA THR A 64 13.86 -52.07 -38.87
C THR A 64 13.22 -50.81 -38.28
N PHE A 65 13.84 -49.64 -38.48
CA PHE A 65 13.33 -48.41 -37.88
C PHE A 65 12.23 -47.72 -38.70
N VAL A 66 12.14 -47.94 -40.02
CA VAL A 66 11.05 -47.41 -40.86
C VAL A 66 9.75 -48.21 -40.71
N LEU A 67 9.82 -49.49 -40.33
CA LEU A 67 8.66 -50.38 -40.23
C LEU A 67 8.31 -50.73 -38.78
N TYR A 68 8.37 -49.77 -37.85
CA TYR A 68 8.21 -49.95 -36.40
C TYR A 68 6.79 -50.38 -35.95
N GLU A 69 6.30 -51.50 -36.48
CA GLU A 69 5.24 -52.31 -35.91
C GLU A 69 5.62 -53.79 -36.15
N THR A 70 5.82 -54.54 -35.05
CA THR A 70 5.60 -55.99 -34.90
C THR A 70 6.72 -57.04 -34.98
N ASP A 71 8.01 -56.77 -34.70
CA ASP A 71 8.89 -57.93 -34.42
C ASP A 71 10.12 -57.69 -33.52
N VAL A 72 9.89 -57.70 -32.20
CA VAL A 72 10.98 -57.72 -31.19
C VAL A 72 11.81 -59.00 -31.31
N ASP A 73 11.19 -60.13 -31.70
CA ASP A 73 11.90 -61.41 -31.86
C ASP A 73 12.93 -61.33 -32.99
N ARG A 74 12.61 -60.57 -34.04
CA ARG A 74 13.52 -60.33 -35.16
C ARG A 74 14.72 -59.45 -34.81
N VAL A 75 14.54 -58.47 -33.92
CA VAL A 75 15.65 -57.67 -33.38
C VAL A 75 16.57 -58.52 -32.50
N VAL A 76 16.00 -59.45 -31.73
CA VAL A 76 16.77 -60.41 -30.92
C VAL A 76 17.55 -61.36 -31.82
N GLU A 77 16.92 -61.94 -32.86
CA GLU A 77 17.61 -62.79 -33.85
C GLU A 77 18.81 -62.07 -34.48
N TRP A 78 18.63 -60.82 -34.93
CA TRP A 78 19.72 -60.02 -35.50
C TRP A 78 20.83 -59.68 -34.52
N TYR A 79 20.51 -59.44 -33.25
CA TYR A 79 21.54 -59.24 -32.22
C TYR A 79 22.39 -60.50 -32.05
N THR A 80 21.78 -61.69 -32.11
CA THR A 80 22.51 -62.96 -32.15
C THR A 80 23.37 -63.12 -33.41
N GLU A 81 22.85 -62.75 -34.59
CA GLU A 81 23.63 -62.79 -35.84
C GLU A 81 24.83 -61.83 -35.81
N ILE A 82 24.66 -60.65 -35.22
CA ILE A 82 25.73 -59.66 -35.05
C ILE A 82 26.78 -60.15 -34.04
N LEU A 83 26.36 -60.80 -32.95
CA LEU A 83 27.27 -61.41 -31.99
C LEU A 83 28.07 -62.56 -32.62
N ASP A 84 27.44 -63.38 -33.44
CA ASP A 84 28.10 -64.48 -34.16
C ASP A 84 29.10 -63.93 -35.20
N ALA A 85 28.72 -62.88 -35.93
CA ALA A 85 29.63 -62.17 -36.85
C ALA A 85 30.80 -61.52 -36.11
N LYS A 86 30.59 -60.97 -34.90
CA LYS A 86 31.67 -60.45 -34.06
C LYS A 86 32.60 -61.56 -33.59
N GLU A 87 32.07 -62.70 -33.14
CA GLU A 87 32.90 -63.84 -32.74
C GLU A 87 33.76 -64.35 -33.92
N GLN A 88 33.20 -64.34 -35.13
CA GLN A 88 33.96 -64.66 -36.35
C GLN A 88 35.03 -63.62 -36.67
N ALA A 89 34.74 -62.32 -36.46
CA ALA A 89 35.72 -61.25 -36.62
C ALA A 89 36.85 -61.32 -35.59
N ASP A 90 36.55 -61.61 -34.32
CA ASP A 90 37.53 -61.80 -33.24
C ASP A 90 38.41 -63.04 -33.51
N LYS A 91 37.85 -64.10 -34.09
CA LYS A 91 38.62 -65.28 -34.55
C LYS A 91 39.55 -64.92 -35.71
N LEU A 92 39.08 -64.14 -36.68
CA LEU A 92 39.89 -63.63 -37.80
C LEU A 92 40.99 -62.69 -37.32
N GLU A 93 40.71 -61.78 -36.39
CA GLU A 93 41.70 -60.86 -35.80
C GLU A 93 42.80 -61.63 -35.05
N ASN A 94 42.43 -62.68 -34.31
CA ASN A 94 43.40 -63.56 -33.65
C ASN A 94 44.23 -64.38 -34.64
N GLN A 95 43.67 -64.82 -35.76
CA GLN A 95 44.42 -65.45 -36.86
C GLN A 95 45.36 -64.44 -37.54
N LEU A 96 44.88 -63.23 -37.82
CA LEU A 96 45.67 -62.14 -38.41
C LEU A 96 46.82 -61.70 -37.50
N GLY A 97 46.60 -61.72 -36.18
CA GLY A 97 47.60 -61.46 -35.16
C GLY A 97 48.73 -62.49 -35.13
N GLN A 98 48.44 -63.74 -35.53
CA GLN A 98 49.43 -64.81 -35.70
C GLN A 98 50.20 -64.67 -37.03
N ASP A 99 49.55 -64.18 -38.09
CA ASP A 99 50.16 -63.93 -39.40
C ASP A 99 50.96 -62.61 -39.48
N LYS A 100 50.91 -61.80 -38.41
CA LYS A 100 51.55 -60.49 -38.27
C LYS A 100 53.08 -60.49 -38.44
N GLN A 101 53.74 -61.65 -38.38
CA GLN A 101 55.20 -61.76 -38.61
C GLN A 101 55.59 -61.84 -40.10
N ILE A 102 54.67 -62.09 -41.03
CA ILE A 102 55.01 -62.29 -42.45
C ILE A 102 54.67 -61.07 -43.34
N LEU A 103 53.73 -60.19 -42.94
CA LEU A 103 53.26 -59.09 -43.78
C LEU A 103 53.66 -57.69 -43.27
N HIS A 104 54.96 -57.39 -43.28
CA HIS A 104 55.44 -56.03 -42.94
C HIS A 104 55.25 -54.99 -44.08
N SER A 105 54.73 -55.39 -45.25
CA SER A 105 54.51 -54.50 -46.42
C SER A 105 53.04 -54.21 -46.77
N ALA A 106 52.06 -54.72 -46.01
CA ALA A 106 50.62 -54.46 -46.21
C ALA A 106 50.03 -53.59 -45.08
N ASN A 107 50.83 -52.65 -44.54
CA ASN A 107 50.50 -51.90 -43.34
C ASN A 107 49.37 -50.87 -43.53
N GLU A 108 49.22 -50.29 -44.72
CA GLU A 108 48.15 -49.30 -45.00
C GLU A 108 46.77 -49.96 -45.10
N ASP A 109 46.65 -51.09 -45.80
CA ASP A 109 45.37 -51.83 -45.91
C ASP A 109 44.94 -52.45 -44.58
N LEU A 110 45.90 -52.90 -43.75
CA LEU A 110 45.62 -53.36 -42.38
C LEU A 110 45.14 -52.23 -41.46
N GLU A 111 45.68 -51.01 -41.60
CA GLU A 111 45.21 -49.84 -40.84
C GLU A 111 43.80 -49.43 -41.28
N ILE A 112 43.47 -49.52 -42.57
CA ILE A 112 42.12 -49.30 -43.09
C ILE A 112 41.17 -50.35 -42.52
N ILE A 113 41.51 -51.64 -42.60
CA ILE A 113 40.68 -52.72 -42.05
C ILE A 113 40.51 -52.57 -40.53
N ASN A 114 41.57 -52.25 -39.79
CA ASN A 114 41.49 -52.05 -38.34
C ASN A 114 40.64 -50.82 -37.98
N CYS A 115 40.71 -49.75 -38.79
CA CYS A 115 39.84 -48.60 -38.67
C CYS A 115 38.37 -48.97 -38.97
N GLU A 116 38.11 -49.75 -40.01
CA GLU A 116 36.77 -50.23 -40.35
C GLU A 116 36.22 -51.20 -39.30
N LEU A 117 37.05 -52.08 -38.75
CA LEU A 117 36.70 -52.98 -37.65
C LEU A 117 36.36 -52.18 -36.39
N GLY A 118 37.17 -51.16 -36.07
CA GLY A 118 36.88 -50.22 -34.99
C GLY A 118 35.56 -49.48 -35.18
N GLN A 119 35.24 -49.06 -36.41
CA GLN A 119 33.94 -48.48 -36.75
C GLN A 119 32.78 -49.49 -36.61
N CYS A 120 32.98 -50.74 -37.01
CA CYS A 120 32.02 -51.81 -36.81
C CYS A 120 31.80 -52.10 -35.32
N GLN A 121 32.86 -52.18 -34.52
CA GLN A 121 32.76 -52.38 -33.07
C GLN A 121 32.04 -51.23 -32.38
N ALA A 122 32.34 -49.98 -32.76
CA ALA A 122 31.60 -48.81 -32.29
C ALA A 122 30.11 -48.87 -32.69
N SER A 123 29.82 -49.32 -33.91
CA SER A 123 28.44 -49.51 -34.40
C SER A 123 27.69 -50.61 -33.64
N ILE A 124 28.36 -51.70 -33.26
CA ILE A 124 27.78 -52.79 -32.45
C ILE A 124 27.48 -52.31 -31.03
N VAL A 125 28.40 -51.57 -30.40
CA VAL A 125 28.18 -50.98 -29.08
C VAL A 125 26.99 -50.01 -29.12
N LEU A 126 26.90 -49.20 -30.18
CA LEU A 126 25.78 -48.30 -30.40
C LEU A 126 24.45 -49.04 -30.57
N LEU A 127 24.42 -50.09 -31.38
CA LEU A 127 23.24 -50.94 -31.55
C LEU A 127 22.79 -51.56 -30.24
N LYS A 128 23.74 -52.06 -29.43
CA LYS A 128 23.45 -52.61 -28.11
C LYS A 128 22.81 -51.57 -27.20
N SER A 129 23.40 -50.38 -27.08
CA SER A 129 22.85 -49.31 -26.24
C SER A 129 21.48 -48.83 -26.74
N LEU A 130 21.23 -48.79 -28.06
CA LEU A 130 19.90 -48.48 -28.60
C LEU A 130 18.87 -49.56 -28.27
N VAL A 131 19.24 -50.84 -28.33
CA VAL A 131 18.38 -51.95 -27.93
C VAL A 131 18.05 -51.86 -26.43
N ASP A 132 19.02 -51.52 -25.60
CA ASP A 132 18.83 -51.37 -24.16
C ASP A 132 17.91 -50.18 -23.82
N ILE A 133 18.09 -49.02 -24.49
CA ILE A 133 17.17 -47.87 -24.41
C ILE A 133 15.74 -48.27 -24.79
N VAL A 134 15.55 -48.98 -25.91
CA VAL A 134 14.21 -49.41 -26.36
C VAL A 134 13.59 -50.38 -25.35
N LYS A 135 14.34 -51.36 -24.84
CA LYS A 135 13.87 -52.29 -23.81
C LYS A 135 13.46 -51.57 -22.54
N ASN A 136 14.24 -50.58 -22.11
CA ASN A 136 13.94 -49.79 -20.93
C ASN A 136 12.67 -48.96 -21.11
N LEU A 137 12.46 -48.37 -22.30
CA LEU A 137 11.23 -47.65 -22.63
C LEU A 137 10.00 -48.56 -22.71
N GLU A 138 10.15 -49.79 -23.22
CA GLU A 138 9.05 -50.77 -23.27
C GLU A 138 8.69 -51.33 -21.89
N ARG A 139 9.68 -51.44 -20.99
CA ARG A 139 9.49 -51.87 -19.60
C ARG A 139 8.98 -50.76 -18.68
N ALA A 140 9.08 -49.50 -19.11
CA ALA A 140 8.64 -48.37 -18.33
C ALA A 140 7.11 -48.26 -18.37
N ASP A 141 6.46 -48.92 -17.42
CA ASP A 141 5.01 -48.80 -17.22
C ASP A 141 4.68 -47.52 -16.43
N PRO A 142 3.92 -46.56 -16.99
CA PRO A 142 3.50 -45.36 -16.27
C PRO A 142 2.69 -45.64 -15.00
N ALA A 143 2.12 -46.84 -14.85
CA ALA A 143 1.45 -47.24 -13.61
C ALA A 143 2.43 -47.42 -12.44
N ASP A 144 3.65 -47.89 -12.72
CA ASP A 144 4.79 -47.92 -11.79
C ASP A 144 5.74 -46.75 -12.11
N TYR A 145 5.25 -45.54 -11.83
CA TYR A 145 5.95 -44.30 -12.16
C TYR A 145 7.35 -44.20 -11.55
N TYR A 146 7.63 -44.92 -10.45
CA TYR A 146 8.95 -44.95 -9.84
C TYR A 146 9.95 -45.71 -10.71
N ASN A 147 9.62 -46.95 -11.09
CA ASN A 147 10.46 -47.74 -11.96
C ASN A 147 10.57 -47.12 -13.36
N ALA A 148 9.47 -46.58 -13.89
CA ALA A 148 9.45 -45.87 -15.17
C ALA A 148 10.37 -44.64 -15.16
N ALA A 149 10.34 -43.80 -14.12
CA ALA A 149 11.23 -42.65 -14.00
C ALA A 149 12.72 -43.05 -13.95
N ARG A 150 13.05 -44.15 -13.25
CA ARG A 150 14.42 -44.70 -13.23
C ARG A 150 14.86 -45.16 -14.62
N LEU A 151 14.04 -45.95 -15.31
CA LEU A 151 14.32 -46.47 -16.65
C LEU A 151 14.43 -45.35 -17.70
N ILE A 152 13.65 -44.28 -17.56
CA ILE A 152 13.77 -43.07 -18.39
C ILE A 152 15.13 -42.43 -18.20
N LYS A 153 15.58 -42.26 -16.95
CA LYS A 153 16.88 -41.65 -16.66
C LYS A 153 18.04 -42.51 -17.15
N GLU A 154 18.01 -43.82 -16.89
CA GLU A 154 19.02 -44.75 -17.39
C GLU A 154 19.11 -44.68 -18.92
N SER A 155 17.97 -44.66 -19.60
CA SER A 155 17.91 -44.52 -21.06
C SER A 155 18.35 -43.14 -21.56
N GLU A 156 18.10 -42.06 -20.81
CA GLU A 156 18.55 -40.71 -21.15
C GLU A 156 20.06 -40.55 -20.99
N ASP A 157 20.63 -41.11 -19.92
CA ASP A 157 22.08 -41.12 -19.65
C ASP A 157 22.81 -41.96 -20.72
N GLU A 158 22.25 -43.12 -21.11
CA GLU A 158 22.74 -43.93 -22.22
C GLU A 158 22.65 -43.18 -23.55
N LEU A 159 21.53 -42.52 -23.84
CA LEU A 159 21.36 -41.73 -25.06
C LEU A 159 22.34 -40.55 -25.11
N ALA A 160 22.61 -39.88 -23.99
CA ALA A 160 23.58 -38.80 -23.89
C ALA A 160 25.02 -39.30 -24.12
N SER A 161 25.36 -40.48 -23.60
CA SER A 161 26.65 -41.15 -23.85
C SER A 161 26.85 -41.42 -25.35
N ILE A 162 25.82 -41.93 -26.03
CA ILE A 162 25.86 -42.22 -27.47
C ILE A 162 25.91 -40.91 -28.31
N ALA A 163 25.15 -39.88 -27.91
CA ALA A 163 25.06 -38.61 -28.65
C ALA A 163 26.42 -37.93 -28.83
N SER A 164 27.32 -38.05 -27.83
CA SER A 164 28.70 -37.51 -27.91
C SER A 164 29.53 -38.13 -29.05
N SER A 165 29.19 -39.35 -29.47
CA SER A 165 29.89 -40.09 -30.52
C SER A 165 29.35 -39.84 -31.92
N PHE A 166 28.25 -39.08 -32.06
CA PHE A 166 27.52 -38.94 -33.34
C PHE A 166 26.98 -37.53 -33.58
N GLN A 167 27.86 -36.63 -34.03
CA GLN A 167 27.50 -35.24 -34.36
C GLN A 167 26.51 -35.13 -35.54
N ILE A 168 26.40 -36.18 -36.38
CA ILE A 168 25.54 -36.22 -37.59
C ILE A 168 24.19 -36.91 -37.30
N ALA A 169 24.03 -37.65 -36.20
CA ALA A 169 22.82 -38.44 -35.97
C ALA A 169 21.65 -37.66 -35.36
N GLU A 170 21.88 -36.51 -34.72
CA GLU A 170 20.80 -35.76 -34.04
C GLU A 170 19.61 -35.41 -34.96
N ASP A 171 19.86 -35.27 -36.26
CA ASP A 171 18.82 -34.95 -37.23
C ASP A 171 18.09 -36.15 -37.81
N HIS A 172 18.54 -37.37 -37.50
CA HIS A 172 17.97 -38.58 -38.05
C HIS A 172 16.56 -38.84 -37.51
N ILE A 173 15.64 -39.22 -38.40
CA ILE A 173 14.20 -39.37 -38.13
C ILE A 173 13.92 -40.29 -36.94
N TRP A 174 14.63 -41.41 -36.80
CA TRP A 174 14.43 -42.35 -35.69
C TRP A 174 14.85 -41.76 -34.33
N ILE A 175 15.89 -40.92 -34.25
CA ILE A 175 16.25 -40.22 -32.99
C ILE A 175 15.16 -39.23 -32.61
N LYS A 176 14.58 -38.53 -33.61
CA LYS A 176 13.44 -37.64 -33.40
C LYS A 176 12.21 -38.42 -32.90
N GLN A 177 11.93 -39.60 -33.44
CA GLN A 177 10.84 -40.46 -32.99
C GLN A 177 11.07 -41.05 -31.59
N LEU A 178 12.31 -41.47 -31.29
CA LEU A 178 12.69 -41.96 -29.96
C LEU A 178 12.53 -40.85 -28.92
N ARG A 179 13.04 -39.64 -29.19
CA ARG A 179 12.85 -38.45 -28.34
C ARG A 179 11.35 -38.10 -28.16
N ALA A 180 10.53 -38.26 -29.20
CA ALA A 180 9.09 -38.06 -29.08
C ALA A 180 8.46 -39.06 -28.10
N ARG A 181 8.79 -40.36 -28.22
CA ARG A 181 8.35 -41.40 -27.27
C ARG A 181 8.82 -41.15 -25.84
N PHE A 182 10.07 -40.72 -25.66
CA PHE A 182 10.58 -40.28 -24.36
C PHE A 182 9.73 -39.14 -23.79
N THR A 183 9.39 -38.16 -24.64
CA THR A 183 8.58 -37.01 -24.21
C THR A 183 7.19 -37.45 -23.78
N ASP A 184 6.53 -38.32 -24.54
CA ASP A 184 5.20 -38.85 -24.20
C ASP A 184 5.23 -39.62 -22.88
N LEU A 185 6.22 -40.51 -22.70
CA LEU A 185 6.39 -41.28 -21.47
C LEU A 185 6.73 -40.39 -20.26
N VAL A 186 7.58 -39.38 -20.44
CA VAL A 186 7.88 -38.37 -19.41
C VAL A 186 6.61 -37.61 -19.02
N VAL A 187 5.76 -37.26 -19.98
CA VAL A 187 4.48 -36.58 -19.71
C VAL A 187 3.55 -37.48 -18.90
N ASP A 188 3.44 -38.76 -19.25
CA ASP A 188 2.59 -39.72 -18.51
C ASP A 188 3.10 -39.94 -17.08
N VAL A 189 4.40 -40.18 -16.92
CA VAL A 189 5.04 -40.34 -15.59
C VAL A 189 4.92 -39.06 -14.78
N TYR A 190 5.10 -37.89 -15.40
CA TYR A 190 4.90 -36.59 -14.76
C TYR A 190 3.47 -36.42 -14.27
N ASP A 191 2.46 -36.72 -15.08
CA ASP A 191 1.05 -36.55 -14.71
C ASP A 191 0.66 -37.50 -13.56
N LYS A 192 1.23 -38.69 -13.51
CA LYS A 192 1.07 -39.63 -12.38
C LYS A 192 1.76 -39.11 -11.11
N CYS A 193 3.03 -38.72 -11.20
CA CYS A 193 3.77 -38.12 -10.09
C CYS A 193 3.07 -36.87 -9.55
N ARG A 194 2.53 -36.03 -10.45
CA ARG A 194 1.80 -34.80 -10.09
C ARG A 194 0.48 -35.12 -9.38
N LYS A 195 -0.26 -36.13 -9.83
CA LYS A 195 -1.50 -36.58 -9.16
C LYS A 195 -1.20 -37.12 -7.76
N GLU A 196 -0.13 -37.89 -7.63
CA GLU A 196 0.32 -38.40 -6.32
C GLU A 196 0.85 -37.27 -5.42
N TRP A 197 1.57 -36.30 -5.97
CA TRP A 197 1.97 -35.10 -5.21
C TRP A 197 0.75 -34.35 -4.67
N GLY A 198 -0.31 -34.23 -5.47
CA GLY A 198 -1.56 -33.60 -5.06
C GLY A 198 -2.40 -34.46 -4.10
N SER A 199 -2.24 -35.78 -4.10
CA SER A 199 -2.89 -36.67 -3.13
C SER A 199 -2.18 -36.63 -1.78
N LEU A 200 -0.84 -36.51 -1.78
CA LEU A 200 -0.02 -36.37 -0.57
C LEU A 200 -0.20 -35.00 0.09
N PHE A 201 -0.20 -33.93 -0.70
CA PHE A 201 -0.30 -32.55 -0.20
C PHE A 201 -1.58 -31.90 -0.70
N ARG A 202 -2.60 -31.87 0.16
CA ARG A 202 -3.89 -31.24 -0.16
C ARG A 202 -3.99 -29.88 0.51
N PHE A 203 -4.10 -28.83 -0.30
CA PHE A 203 -4.42 -27.49 0.15
C PHE A 203 -5.93 -27.24 0.05
N ASP A 204 -6.57 -26.84 1.15
CA ASP A 204 -7.98 -26.49 1.21
C ASP A 204 -8.19 -25.32 2.19
N ASN A 205 -8.48 -24.12 1.68
CA ASN A 205 -8.77 -22.91 2.45
C ASN A 205 -7.83 -22.66 3.65
N ASN A 206 -6.55 -22.35 3.38
CA ASN A 206 -5.50 -22.21 4.41
C ASN A 206 -5.24 -23.45 5.28
N THR A 207 -5.65 -24.64 4.84
CA THR A 207 -5.31 -25.91 5.49
C THR A 207 -4.44 -26.74 4.55
N LEU A 208 -3.30 -27.21 5.02
CA LEU A 208 -2.49 -28.25 4.39
C LEU A 208 -2.73 -29.56 5.13
N THR A 209 -3.32 -30.53 4.44
CA THR A 209 -3.46 -31.90 4.92
C THR A 209 -2.40 -32.76 4.27
N ILE A 210 -1.62 -33.46 5.09
CA ILE A 210 -0.59 -34.40 4.68
C ILE A 210 -1.06 -35.82 5.01
N TYR A 211 -1.14 -36.65 3.98
CA TYR A 211 -1.52 -38.05 4.12
C TYR A 211 -0.26 -38.92 4.29
N PRO A 212 -0.17 -39.78 5.33
CA PRO A 212 1.00 -40.56 5.64
C PRO A 212 1.09 -41.75 4.69
N HIS A 213 1.76 -41.55 3.57
CA HIS A 213 2.49 -42.60 2.90
C HIS A 213 3.97 -42.18 2.91
N ALA A 214 4.59 -42.17 4.09
CA ALA A 214 5.95 -41.66 4.30
C ALA A 214 6.99 -42.33 3.38
N ALA A 215 6.75 -43.57 2.96
CA ALA A 215 7.59 -44.28 1.99
C ALA A 215 7.59 -43.66 0.57
N ASN A 216 6.62 -42.80 0.23
CA ASN A 216 6.45 -42.28 -1.14
C ASN A 216 7.06 -40.90 -1.36
N ILE A 217 7.34 -40.07 -0.34
CA ILE A 217 7.79 -38.68 -0.60
C ILE A 217 9.19 -38.65 -1.23
N GLU A 218 10.15 -39.37 -0.64
CA GLU A 218 11.52 -39.46 -1.19
C GLU A 218 11.53 -40.13 -2.57
N GLN A 219 10.75 -41.21 -2.74
CA GLN A 219 10.60 -41.91 -4.01
C GLN A 219 9.97 -41.02 -5.08
N LEU A 220 8.98 -40.20 -4.72
CA LEU A 220 8.32 -39.26 -5.61
C LEU A 220 9.23 -38.10 -6.00
N ILE A 221 9.99 -37.54 -5.04
CA ILE A 221 11.01 -36.52 -5.31
C ILE A 221 12.06 -37.09 -6.27
N THR A 222 12.56 -38.29 -5.99
CA THR A 222 13.54 -38.98 -6.84
C THR A 222 13.00 -39.24 -8.24
N SER A 223 11.75 -39.70 -8.36
CA SER A 223 11.08 -39.91 -9.66
C SER A 223 10.97 -38.61 -10.44
N LEU A 224 10.52 -37.52 -9.81
CA LEU A 224 10.40 -36.20 -10.43
C LEU A 224 11.76 -35.61 -10.83
N ARG A 225 12.84 -35.89 -10.07
CA ARG A 225 14.21 -35.51 -10.41
C ARG A 225 14.72 -36.28 -11.63
N ASN A 226 14.46 -37.59 -11.67
CA ASN A 226 14.86 -38.46 -12.77
C ASN A 226 14.26 -38.03 -14.11
N ILE A 227 13.06 -37.43 -14.12
CA ILE A 227 12.43 -36.86 -15.32
C ILE A 227 12.61 -35.33 -15.46
N LYS A 228 13.57 -34.74 -14.73
CA LYS A 228 13.92 -33.30 -14.77
C LYS A 228 12.75 -32.33 -14.55
N SER A 229 11.68 -32.78 -13.90
CA SER A 229 10.43 -32.01 -13.73
C SER A 229 10.19 -31.54 -12.28
N PHE A 230 11.06 -31.95 -11.35
CA PHE A 230 10.94 -31.61 -9.93
C PHE A 230 10.90 -30.11 -9.65
N SER A 231 11.75 -29.32 -10.30
CA SER A 231 11.83 -27.86 -10.07
C SER A 231 10.49 -27.16 -10.27
N ARG A 232 9.74 -27.53 -11.33
CA ARG A 232 8.43 -26.96 -11.64
C ARG A 232 7.35 -27.33 -10.62
N VAL A 233 7.32 -28.60 -10.19
CA VAL A 233 6.36 -29.08 -9.17
C VAL A 233 6.67 -28.43 -7.83
N TRP A 234 7.95 -28.40 -7.47
CA TRP A 234 8.46 -27.82 -6.23
C TRP A 234 8.18 -26.32 -6.14
N GLU A 235 8.47 -25.55 -7.20
CA GLU A 235 8.18 -24.10 -7.23
C GLU A 235 6.68 -23.81 -7.05
N LYS A 236 5.82 -24.59 -7.72
CA LYS A 236 4.37 -24.46 -7.56
C LYS A 236 3.95 -24.79 -6.12
N PHE A 237 4.51 -25.84 -5.52
CA PHE A 237 4.27 -26.20 -4.13
C PHE A 237 4.69 -25.09 -3.17
N LEU A 238 5.91 -24.56 -3.30
CA LEU A 238 6.41 -23.45 -2.47
C LEU A 238 5.54 -22.20 -2.61
N ASN A 239 5.04 -21.91 -3.80
CA ASN A 239 4.13 -20.78 -4.02
C ASN A 239 2.77 -20.98 -3.33
N MET A 240 2.20 -22.20 -3.37
CA MET A 240 0.98 -22.52 -2.62
C MET A 240 1.21 -22.46 -1.11
N LEU A 241 2.31 -23.05 -0.63
CA LEU A 241 2.72 -23.03 0.77
C LEU A 241 2.89 -21.59 1.28
N TRP A 242 3.46 -20.72 0.45
CA TRP A 242 3.55 -19.30 0.75
C TRP A 242 2.17 -18.63 0.85
N GLN A 243 1.31 -18.76 -0.16
CA GLN A 243 0.03 -18.03 -0.19
C GLN A 243 -0.97 -18.52 0.85
N GLU A 244 -1.04 -19.84 1.08
CA GLU A 244 -2.07 -20.46 1.91
C GLU A 244 -1.67 -20.61 3.38
N LEU A 245 -0.36 -20.66 3.69
CA LEU A 245 0.10 -20.87 5.08
C LEU A 245 1.04 -19.77 5.57
N PHE A 246 2.19 -19.56 4.93
CA PHE A 246 3.19 -18.62 5.48
C PHE A 246 2.73 -17.16 5.47
N LYS A 247 2.05 -16.72 4.41
CA LYS A 247 1.55 -15.35 4.31
C LYS A 247 0.44 -15.08 5.37
N PRO A 248 -0.56 -15.97 5.57
CA PRO A 248 -1.45 -15.89 6.73
C PRO A 248 -0.71 -15.97 8.06
N ALA A 249 0.30 -16.83 8.20
CA ALA A 249 1.09 -16.96 9.44
C ALA A 249 1.89 -15.70 9.80
N CYS A 250 2.23 -14.86 8.80
CA CYS A 250 2.83 -13.55 9.01
C CYS A 250 1.81 -12.45 9.40
N SER A 251 0.50 -12.75 9.40
CA SER A 251 -0.56 -11.83 9.79
C SER A 251 -0.97 -12.05 11.24
N THR A 252 -1.33 -10.96 11.92
CA THR A 252 -1.89 -11.03 13.29
C THR A 252 -3.31 -11.58 13.34
N GLU A 253 -3.97 -11.76 12.19
CA GLU A 253 -5.35 -12.22 12.10
C GLU A 253 -5.51 -13.74 12.08
N PHE A 254 -4.41 -14.51 12.01
CA PHE A 254 -4.48 -15.96 11.86
C PHE A 254 -3.66 -16.68 12.93
N LYS A 255 -4.13 -17.84 13.38
CA LYS A 255 -3.40 -18.77 14.25
C LYS A 255 -3.06 -20.04 13.49
N ILE A 256 -1.82 -20.51 13.63
CA ILE A 256 -1.41 -21.79 13.05
C ILE A 256 -1.68 -22.91 14.06
N GLU A 257 -2.46 -23.90 13.63
CA GLU A 257 -2.76 -25.12 14.37
C GLU A 257 -2.10 -26.29 13.62
N VAL A 258 -1.21 -27.04 14.28
CA VAL A 258 -0.60 -28.26 13.75
C VAL A 258 -1.18 -29.45 14.52
N CYS A 259 -1.95 -30.30 13.85
CA CYS A 259 -2.60 -31.47 14.43
C CYS A 259 -2.03 -32.75 13.82
N GLY A 260 -1.51 -33.68 14.62
CA GLY A 260 -0.98 -34.97 14.16
C GLY A 260 -1.05 -36.05 15.25
N SER A 261 -1.05 -37.33 14.85
CA SER A 261 -1.41 -38.47 15.72
C SER A 261 -0.31 -38.99 16.65
N ASP A 262 0.96 -38.64 16.45
CA ASP A 262 2.03 -38.97 17.38
C ASP A 262 3.02 -37.81 17.48
N SER A 263 3.27 -37.38 18.72
CA SER A 263 4.06 -36.20 19.13
C SER A 263 3.44 -34.84 18.81
N THR A 264 2.89 -34.22 19.85
CA THR A 264 2.91 -32.77 19.99
C THR A 264 4.38 -32.31 19.95
N VAL A 265 4.88 -31.98 18.76
CA VAL A 265 6.12 -31.21 18.60
C VAL A 265 5.84 -29.82 19.17
N SER A 266 5.93 -29.70 20.50
CA SER A 266 6.00 -28.43 21.18
C SER A 266 7.46 -27.99 21.16
N LEU A 267 7.89 -27.42 20.04
CA LEU A 267 9.06 -26.54 20.06
C LEU A 267 8.64 -25.28 20.81
N LYS A 268 8.92 -25.26 22.12
CA LYS A 268 8.69 -24.09 22.94
C LYS A 268 9.72 -23.02 22.58
N TYR A 269 9.26 -21.98 21.91
CA TYR A 269 9.93 -20.69 22.00
C TYR A 269 9.69 -20.14 23.41
N GLU A 270 10.59 -20.41 24.36
CA GLU A 270 10.59 -19.76 25.67
C GLU A 270 11.28 -18.39 25.50
N ALA A 271 10.47 -17.32 25.55
CA ALA A 271 11.01 -15.97 25.68
C ALA A 271 11.48 -15.80 27.14
N ASP A 272 12.78 -15.84 27.38
CA ASP A 272 13.34 -15.54 28.71
C ASP A 272 13.03 -14.09 29.13
N ASP A 273 12.55 -13.98 30.37
CA ASP A 273 12.28 -12.81 31.22
C ASP A 273 11.36 -11.69 30.69
N VAL A 274 10.09 -11.75 31.11
CA VAL A 274 9.21 -10.58 31.26
C VAL A 274 9.08 -10.23 32.75
N PRO A 275 9.45 -9.02 33.21
CA PRO A 275 9.02 -8.53 34.52
C PRO A 275 7.52 -8.26 34.43
N THR A 276 6.73 -9.24 34.90
CA THR A 276 5.27 -9.17 34.91
C THR A 276 4.82 -8.22 36.03
N ARG A 277 4.27 -7.06 35.63
CA ARG A 277 3.33 -6.32 36.49
C ARG A 277 1.91 -6.77 36.13
N GLU A 278 1.21 -7.22 37.17
CA GLU A 278 -0.23 -7.48 37.25
C GLU A 278 -0.78 -8.61 36.36
N ARG A 279 -0.65 -9.84 36.86
CA ARG A 279 -1.59 -10.93 36.56
C ARG A 279 -2.79 -10.83 37.49
N ASP A 280 -3.92 -10.35 36.98
CA ASP A 280 -5.23 -10.75 37.50
C ASP A 280 -5.87 -11.75 36.53
N SER A 281 -6.06 -12.95 37.06
CA SER A 281 -7.01 -14.00 36.66
C SER A 281 -7.39 -14.12 35.17
N PHE A 282 -6.67 -14.96 34.43
CA PHE A 282 -7.26 -15.81 33.38
C PHE A 282 -6.35 -17.03 33.14
N ILE A 283 -6.31 -17.94 34.13
CA ILE A 283 -5.96 -19.34 33.86
C ILE A 283 -7.28 -19.99 33.41
N GLY A 284 -7.58 -19.84 32.13
CA GLY A 284 -8.60 -20.65 31.47
C GLY A 284 -7.99 -22.02 31.22
N GLU A 285 -8.43 -23.01 32.00
CA GLU A 285 -8.22 -24.42 31.72
C GLU A 285 -8.42 -24.71 30.22
N THR A 286 -7.45 -25.38 29.62
CA THR A 286 -7.55 -26.00 28.30
C THR A 286 -8.67 -27.03 28.35
N SER A 287 -9.89 -26.57 28.06
CA SER A 287 -11.06 -27.40 27.89
C SER A 287 -10.91 -28.16 26.58
N PHE A 288 -10.70 -29.47 26.71
CA PHE A 288 -10.87 -30.45 25.65
C PHE A 288 -12.26 -30.29 25.05
N LEU A 289 -12.33 -29.87 23.79
CA LEU A 289 -13.56 -29.90 23.01
C LEU A 289 -13.91 -31.38 22.74
N GLN A 290 -15.05 -31.80 23.30
CA GLN A 290 -15.73 -33.04 22.96
C GLN A 290 -15.92 -33.14 21.45
N VAL A 291 -15.27 -34.13 20.85
CA VAL A 291 -15.54 -34.56 19.48
C VAL A 291 -16.85 -35.35 19.51
N ASN A 292 -17.90 -34.77 18.92
CA ASN A 292 -19.14 -35.49 18.68
C ASN A 292 -18.98 -36.43 17.47
N ASP A 293 -19.26 -37.70 17.77
CA ASP A 293 -19.36 -38.89 16.94
C ASP A 293 -20.09 -38.65 15.59
N ARG A 294 -19.35 -38.75 14.48
CA ARG A 294 -19.88 -39.19 13.18
C ARG A 294 -18.85 -40.10 12.49
N ARG A 295 -19.06 -41.39 12.74
CA ARG A 295 -18.40 -42.55 12.15
C ARG A 295 -18.30 -42.54 10.62
N ASP A 296 -17.20 -43.19 10.20
CA ASP A 296 -16.97 -43.91 8.95
C ASP A 296 -16.45 -43.14 7.74
N ARG A 297 -15.16 -42.77 7.81
CA ARG A 297 -14.06 -43.23 6.92
C ARG A 297 -12.72 -42.63 7.38
N GLU A 298 -12.30 -43.00 8.60
CA GLU A 298 -10.92 -42.77 9.05
C GLU A 298 -10.02 -43.84 8.42
N ARG A 299 -9.21 -43.41 7.46
CA ARG A 299 -7.90 -44.00 7.18
C ARG A 299 -6.91 -42.86 7.06
N ASP A 300 -5.98 -42.84 8.02
CA ASP A 300 -4.63 -42.30 7.90
C ASP A 300 -4.49 -40.84 7.42
N VAL A 301 -4.60 -39.88 8.34
CA VAL A 301 -4.07 -38.52 8.17
C VAL A 301 -3.05 -38.30 9.27
N SER A 302 -1.77 -38.10 8.95
CA SER A 302 -0.71 -37.97 9.97
C SER A 302 -0.49 -36.55 10.43
N THR A 303 -0.73 -35.55 9.58
CA THR A 303 -0.48 -34.15 9.93
C THR A 303 -1.40 -33.20 9.16
N VAL A 304 -2.08 -32.32 9.88
CA VAL A 304 -2.89 -31.22 9.35
C VAL A 304 -2.33 -29.91 9.89
N ILE A 305 -1.93 -29.01 9.01
CA ILE A 305 -1.49 -27.66 9.34
C ILE A 305 -2.57 -26.69 8.87
N ARG A 306 -3.16 -25.93 9.78
CA ARG A 306 -4.27 -25.01 9.47
C ARG A 306 -3.97 -23.60 9.93
N ALA A 307 -4.16 -22.62 9.05
CA ALA A 307 -4.24 -21.21 9.45
C ALA A 307 -5.70 -20.82 9.71
N LYS A 308 -6.05 -20.68 10.98
CA LYS A 308 -7.40 -20.33 11.44
C LYS A 308 -7.50 -18.83 11.67
N LYS A 309 -8.47 -18.17 11.04
CA LYS A 309 -8.73 -16.74 11.29
C LYS A 309 -9.22 -16.54 12.73
N LEU A 310 -8.68 -15.54 13.40
CA LEU A 310 -9.03 -15.14 14.76
C LEU A 310 -10.10 -14.07 14.77
N ASP A 311 -10.95 -14.09 15.80
CA ASP A 311 -11.94 -13.03 16.05
C ASP A 311 -11.29 -11.73 16.53
N LYS A 312 -10.11 -11.84 17.17
CA LYS A 312 -9.27 -10.72 17.61
C LYS A 312 -7.83 -10.95 17.18
N PRO A 313 -7.15 -9.95 16.61
CA PRO A 313 -5.76 -10.08 16.21
C PRO A 313 -4.83 -10.24 17.43
N PHE A 314 -3.67 -10.86 17.24
CA PHE A 314 -2.69 -11.08 18.31
C PHE A 314 -2.25 -9.81 19.03
N SER A 315 -2.07 -9.93 20.34
CA SER A 315 -1.81 -8.80 21.25
C SER A 315 -0.33 -8.57 21.57
N ASN A 316 0.53 -9.55 21.29
CA ASN A 316 2.00 -9.45 21.42
C ASN A 316 2.71 -10.00 20.16
N ALA A 317 3.99 -9.65 19.92
CA ALA A 317 4.75 -10.17 18.77
C ALA A 317 5.16 -11.63 18.96
N VAL A 318 5.27 -12.05 20.23
CA VAL A 318 5.64 -13.40 20.64
C VAL A 318 4.66 -14.45 20.08
N GLU A 319 3.36 -14.18 20.09
CA GLU A 319 2.32 -15.05 19.51
C GLU A 319 2.49 -15.22 17.99
N LEU A 320 2.85 -14.15 17.28
CA LEU A 320 3.10 -14.21 15.83
C LEU A 320 4.35 -15.04 15.53
N PHE A 321 5.43 -14.83 16.27
CA PHE A 321 6.66 -15.61 16.09
C PHE A 321 6.46 -17.07 16.50
N GLY A 322 5.64 -17.34 17.51
CA GLY A 322 5.22 -18.68 17.89
C GLY A 322 4.47 -19.40 16.76
N ASN A 323 3.55 -18.71 16.07
CA ASN A 323 2.86 -19.24 14.89
C ASN A 323 3.82 -19.65 13.77
N LEU A 324 4.76 -18.77 13.42
CA LEU A 324 5.73 -19.06 12.36
C LEU A 324 6.68 -20.19 12.77
N THR A 325 7.11 -20.21 14.03
CA THR A 325 7.94 -21.30 14.58
C THR A 325 7.23 -22.64 14.46
N ALA A 326 5.96 -22.72 14.86
CA ALA A 326 5.16 -23.92 14.76
C ALA A 326 4.96 -24.39 13.31
N LEU A 327 4.75 -23.45 12.38
CA LEU A 327 4.62 -23.75 10.95
C LEU A 327 5.93 -24.31 10.37
N VAL A 328 7.05 -23.64 10.61
CA VAL A 328 8.37 -24.07 10.11
C VAL A 328 8.75 -25.42 10.72
N ALA A 329 8.49 -25.62 12.01
CA ALA A 329 8.68 -26.91 12.68
C ALA A 329 7.86 -28.03 12.03
N GLY A 330 6.56 -27.79 11.80
CA GLY A 330 5.67 -28.77 11.17
C GLY A 330 6.08 -29.11 9.74
N ILE A 331 6.64 -28.15 8.99
CA ILE A 331 7.19 -28.41 7.66
C ILE A 331 8.52 -29.17 7.73
N ASN A 332 9.39 -28.81 8.67
CA ASN A 332 10.68 -29.47 8.87
C ASN A 332 10.50 -30.95 9.23
N SER A 333 9.50 -31.31 10.03
CA SER A 333 9.20 -32.71 10.32
C SER A 333 8.80 -33.53 9.09
N ILE A 334 8.21 -32.89 8.07
CA ILE A 334 7.79 -33.58 6.82
C ILE A 334 9.00 -33.88 5.93
N PHE A 335 9.95 -32.95 5.85
CA PHE A 335 11.11 -33.04 4.96
C PHE A 335 12.41 -33.28 5.71
N CYS A 336 12.35 -33.83 6.93
CA CYS A 336 13.53 -34.09 7.76
C CYS A 336 14.56 -35.00 7.06
N ASP A 337 14.08 -35.97 6.28
CA ASP A 337 14.91 -36.87 5.47
C ASP A 337 15.38 -36.25 4.13
N ASN A 338 14.95 -35.03 3.82
CA ASN A 338 15.22 -34.33 2.55
C ASN A 338 15.85 -32.94 2.81
N PRO A 339 17.11 -32.88 3.30
CA PRO A 339 17.74 -31.63 3.71
C PRO A 339 17.97 -30.64 2.56
N ALA A 340 18.16 -31.13 1.32
CA ALA A 340 18.32 -30.29 0.14
C ALA A 340 17.02 -29.53 -0.20
N GLU A 341 15.87 -30.18 -0.07
CA GLU A 341 14.54 -29.60 -0.22
C GLU A 341 14.27 -28.57 0.86
N MET A 342 14.60 -28.88 2.12
CA MET A 342 14.46 -27.92 3.22
C MET A 342 15.33 -26.68 2.99
N ALA A 343 16.57 -26.84 2.51
CA ALA A 343 17.43 -25.72 2.14
C ALA A 343 16.84 -24.89 0.98
N SER A 344 16.27 -25.55 -0.03
CA SER A 344 15.57 -24.89 -1.15
C SER A 344 14.35 -24.10 -0.67
N LEU A 345 13.54 -24.68 0.22
CA LEU A 345 12.41 -24.02 0.85
C LEU A 345 12.85 -22.79 1.64
N ALA A 346 13.87 -22.94 2.49
CA ALA A 346 14.50 -21.87 3.26
C ALA A 346 14.94 -20.71 2.36
N ASN A 347 15.59 -21.00 1.24
CA ASN A 347 16.09 -20.00 0.29
C ASN A 347 14.96 -19.25 -0.44
N VAL A 348 13.83 -19.89 -0.71
CA VAL A 348 12.70 -19.25 -1.44
C VAL A 348 11.73 -18.53 -0.50
N ILE A 349 11.44 -19.12 0.65
CA ILE A 349 10.44 -18.62 1.60
C ILE A 349 11.06 -17.65 2.60
N GLY A 350 12.30 -17.85 3.04
CA GLY A 350 12.99 -16.97 3.98
C GLY A 350 13.01 -15.50 3.58
N PRO A 351 13.40 -15.16 2.34
CA PRO A 351 13.31 -13.79 1.83
C PRO A 351 11.89 -13.21 1.88
N LYS A 352 10.87 -14.03 1.61
CA LYS A 352 9.47 -13.60 1.59
C LYS A 352 8.95 -13.35 3.02
N ILE A 353 9.28 -14.22 3.98
CA ILE A 353 8.97 -14.01 5.42
C ILE A 353 9.61 -12.72 5.90
N CYS A 354 10.91 -12.53 5.64
CA CYS A 354 11.61 -11.31 6.03
C CYS A 354 10.99 -10.06 5.42
N ASN A 355 10.64 -10.08 4.14
CA ASN A 355 10.00 -8.95 3.50
C ASN A 355 8.62 -8.63 4.10
N GLU A 356 7.81 -9.63 4.43
CA GLU A 356 6.51 -9.42 5.07
C GLU A 356 6.64 -8.90 6.51
N LEU A 357 7.54 -9.47 7.31
CA LEU A 357 7.82 -9.01 8.67
C LEU A 357 8.44 -7.59 8.68
N ALA A 358 9.44 -7.33 7.84
CA ALA A 358 10.12 -6.04 7.79
C ALA A 358 9.23 -4.93 7.17
N ASN A 359 8.49 -5.21 6.09
CA ASN A 359 7.71 -4.16 5.42
C ASN A 359 6.28 -4.01 5.97
N LYS A 360 5.62 -5.07 6.42
CA LYS A 360 4.24 -4.96 6.93
C LYS A 360 4.19 -4.93 8.44
N TYR A 361 4.89 -5.83 9.12
CA TYR A 361 4.82 -5.90 10.58
C TYR A 361 5.47 -4.68 11.25
N LEU A 362 6.72 -4.39 10.91
CA LEU A 362 7.43 -3.21 11.44
C LEU A 362 6.75 -1.88 11.08
N LYS A 363 6.29 -1.70 9.83
CA LYS A 363 5.68 -0.43 9.43
C LYS A 363 4.24 -0.24 9.92
N THR A 364 3.48 -1.32 10.12
CA THR A 364 2.04 -1.24 10.40
C THR A 364 1.74 -1.50 11.88
N LEU A 365 2.35 -2.52 12.47
CA LEU A 365 2.01 -2.98 13.83
C LEU A 365 2.73 -2.20 14.92
N ILE A 366 3.97 -1.72 14.70
CA ILE A 366 4.64 -0.88 15.69
C ILE A 366 3.85 0.43 15.94
N LEU A 367 3.25 1.00 14.89
CA LEU A 367 2.46 2.24 15.01
C LEU A 367 1.08 2.03 15.59
N GLN A 368 0.36 1.03 15.10
CA GLN A 368 -1.03 0.81 15.50
C GLN A 368 -1.13 0.22 16.91
N ARG A 369 -0.13 -0.57 17.32
CA ARG A 369 -0.23 -1.38 18.54
C ARG A 369 0.44 -0.76 19.76
N CYS A 370 1.55 -0.04 19.58
CA CYS A 370 2.26 0.53 20.72
C CYS A 370 1.65 1.88 21.18
N GLY A 371 0.67 2.44 20.47
CA GLY A 371 0.08 3.74 20.83
C GLY A 371 1.10 4.89 20.89
N GLY A 372 2.25 4.74 20.20
CA GLY A 372 3.39 5.64 20.28
C GLY A 372 4.32 5.40 21.48
N ASP A 373 4.23 4.26 22.17
CA ASP A 373 5.19 3.81 23.19
C ASP A 373 6.43 3.18 22.53
N ILE A 374 7.56 3.86 22.68
CA ILE A 374 8.83 3.46 22.08
C ILE A 374 9.43 2.20 22.72
N GLU A 375 9.14 1.95 24.00
CA GLU A 375 9.74 0.84 24.74
C GLU A 375 9.05 -0.49 24.39
N ILE A 376 7.72 -0.49 24.22
CA ILE A 376 6.99 -1.65 23.70
C ILE A 376 7.45 -1.97 22.28
N ALA A 377 7.63 -0.94 21.45
CA ALA A 377 8.09 -1.09 20.09
C ALA A 377 9.53 -1.65 20.01
N ARG A 378 10.43 -1.20 20.89
CA ARG A 378 11.79 -1.76 21.02
C ARG A 378 11.78 -3.22 21.46
N ALA A 379 10.92 -3.58 22.40
CA ALA A 379 10.79 -4.97 22.85
C ALA A 379 10.32 -5.89 21.70
N ASP A 380 9.34 -5.45 20.90
CA ASP A 380 8.86 -6.22 19.74
C ASP A 380 9.94 -6.38 18.65
N VAL A 381 10.77 -5.34 18.40
CA VAL A 381 11.93 -5.45 17.50
C VAL A 381 12.99 -6.42 18.03
N ALA A 382 13.27 -6.39 19.34
CA ALA A 382 14.20 -7.33 19.96
C ALA A 382 13.73 -8.78 19.82
N HIS A 383 12.42 -9.04 20.00
CA HIS A 383 11.84 -10.37 19.77
C HIS A 383 11.94 -10.80 18.31
N MET A 384 11.72 -9.88 17.36
CA MET A 384 11.88 -10.17 15.94
C MET A 384 13.32 -10.58 15.60
N LYS A 385 14.31 -9.89 16.17
CA LYS A 385 15.73 -10.20 15.96
C LYS A 385 16.08 -11.58 16.50
N LYS A 386 15.60 -11.93 17.69
CA LYS A 386 15.77 -13.28 18.27
C LYS A 386 15.15 -14.34 17.35
N PHE A 387 13.93 -14.11 16.86
CA PHE A 387 13.24 -15.04 15.97
C PHE A 387 13.97 -15.24 14.63
N VAL A 388 14.46 -14.16 14.01
CA VAL A 388 15.22 -14.25 12.75
C VAL A 388 16.54 -14.99 12.96
N THR A 389 17.24 -14.72 14.07
CA THR A 389 18.48 -15.43 14.43
C THR A 389 18.20 -16.92 14.61
N TYR A 390 17.11 -17.29 15.28
CA TYR A 390 16.66 -18.68 15.39
C TYR A 390 16.40 -19.33 14.03
N LEU A 391 15.70 -18.66 13.10
CA LEU A 391 15.47 -19.20 11.76
C LEU A 391 16.77 -19.38 10.96
N ALA A 392 17.73 -18.47 11.11
CA ALA A 392 19.01 -18.55 10.43
C ALA A 392 19.87 -19.70 10.99
N ASP A 393 20.04 -19.74 12.32
CA ASP A 393 21.00 -20.62 12.99
C ASP A 393 20.48 -22.06 13.13
N GLU A 394 19.20 -22.23 13.51
CA GLU A 394 18.63 -23.55 13.79
C GLU A 394 17.96 -24.19 12.57
N MET A 395 17.45 -23.37 11.64
CA MET A 395 16.63 -23.85 10.51
C MET A 395 17.27 -23.58 9.13
N ASN A 396 18.50 -23.03 9.09
CA ASN A 396 19.24 -22.69 7.86
C ASN A 396 18.48 -21.78 6.88
N PHE A 397 17.62 -20.90 7.36
CA PHE A 397 16.96 -19.91 6.50
C PHE A 397 17.94 -18.85 6.03
N HIS A 398 18.07 -18.68 4.71
CA HIS A 398 18.88 -17.61 4.14
C HIS A 398 18.05 -16.34 3.96
N PHE A 399 18.60 -15.23 4.48
CA PHE A 399 18.00 -13.92 4.35
C PHE A 399 18.87 -13.06 3.41
N PRO A 400 18.29 -12.45 2.35
CA PRO A 400 19.07 -11.75 1.31
C PRO A 400 19.82 -10.54 1.83
N ASP A 401 19.34 -9.97 2.92
CA ASP A 401 19.92 -8.79 3.57
C ASP A 401 20.09 -9.08 5.06
N PRO A 402 21.28 -9.52 5.50
CA PRO A 402 21.57 -9.72 6.92
C PRO A 402 21.58 -8.40 7.71
N ASN A 403 21.65 -7.26 7.02
CA ASN A 403 21.70 -5.93 7.63
C ASN A 403 20.31 -5.29 7.75
N ILE A 404 19.25 -5.86 7.17
CA ILE A 404 17.90 -5.25 7.23
C ILE A 404 17.48 -4.92 8.66
N PHE A 405 17.82 -5.80 9.61
CA PHE A 405 17.54 -5.60 11.04
C PHE A 405 18.56 -4.69 11.74
N GLN A 406 19.81 -4.62 11.25
CA GLN A 406 20.81 -3.68 11.75
C GLN A 406 20.48 -2.24 11.33
N ASP A 407 20.01 -2.05 10.10
CA ASP A 407 19.56 -0.77 9.58
C ASP A 407 18.28 -0.29 10.28
N ILE A 408 17.39 -1.22 10.60
CA ILE A 408 16.23 -0.95 11.45
C ILE A 408 16.67 -0.56 12.85
N ASP A 409 17.58 -1.28 13.50
CA ASP A 409 18.09 -0.93 14.84
C ASP A 409 18.78 0.45 14.84
N ALA A 410 19.62 0.71 13.84
CA ALA A 410 20.38 1.96 13.71
C ALA A 410 19.47 3.17 13.44
N ASN A 411 18.38 2.98 12.69
CA ASN A 411 17.45 4.04 12.32
C ASN A 411 16.10 3.95 13.04
N PHE A 412 15.98 3.09 14.06
CA PHE A 412 14.69 2.78 14.69
C PHE A 412 14.00 4.04 15.21
N ASP A 413 14.76 4.85 15.96
CA ASP A 413 14.25 6.10 16.52
C ASP A 413 13.81 7.09 15.42
N ILE A 414 14.45 7.08 14.24
CA ILE A 414 14.12 7.95 13.11
C ILE A 414 12.84 7.45 12.41
N LEU A 415 12.77 6.15 12.12
CA LEU A 415 11.63 5.52 11.45
C LEU A 415 10.38 5.58 12.32
N PHE A 416 10.52 5.27 13.62
CA PHE A 416 9.45 5.35 14.60
C PHE A 416 8.93 6.79 14.72
N LYS A 417 9.81 7.78 14.86
CA LYS A 417 9.41 9.20 14.89
C LYS A 417 8.72 9.63 13.60
N SER A 418 9.26 9.26 12.43
CA SER A 418 8.67 9.61 11.13
C SER A 418 7.25 9.08 10.99
N GLN A 419 7.02 7.86 11.45
CA GLN A 419 5.72 7.23 11.33
C GLN A 419 4.72 7.69 12.40
N VAL A 420 5.15 7.91 13.64
CA VAL A 420 4.33 8.56 14.69
C VAL A 420 3.89 9.94 14.21
N ARG A 421 4.80 10.68 13.57
CA ARG A 421 4.52 11.98 12.95
C ARG A 421 3.47 11.87 11.86
N GLU A 422 3.58 10.91 10.94
CA GLU A 422 2.61 10.71 9.87
C GLU A 422 1.20 10.39 10.41
N ALA A 423 1.09 9.47 11.36
CA ALA A 423 -0.18 9.12 12.00
C ALA A 423 -0.80 10.32 12.73
N LEU A 424 0.02 11.08 13.47
CA LEU A 424 -0.42 12.28 14.15
C LEU A 424 -0.87 13.36 13.16
N ILE A 425 -0.16 13.57 12.05
CA ILE A 425 -0.57 14.50 10.98
C ILE A 425 -1.94 14.11 10.41
N VAL A 426 -2.21 12.83 10.18
CA VAL A 426 -3.53 12.36 9.71
C VAL A 426 -4.61 12.71 10.71
N LYS A 427 -4.42 12.37 12.00
CA LYS A 427 -5.38 12.71 13.06
C LYS A 427 -5.62 14.22 13.18
N LEU A 428 -4.55 15.01 13.12
CA LEU A 428 -4.64 16.48 13.22
C LEU A 428 -5.27 17.10 11.97
N ARG A 429 -5.06 16.52 10.79
CA ARG A 429 -5.74 16.92 9.55
C ARG A 429 -7.25 16.75 9.67
N ASP A 430 -7.70 15.64 10.25
CA ASP A 430 -9.12 15.36 10.43
C ASP A 430 -9.75 16.32 11.44
N LEU A 431 -9.02 16.69 12.51
CA LEU A 431 -9.43 17.75 13.43
C LEU A 431 -9.54 19.11 12.74
N ILE A 432 -8.59 19.50 11.90
CA ILE A 432 -8.64 20.80 11.19
C ILE A 432 -9.87 20.87 10.25
N LYS A 433 -10.29 19.73 9.68
CA LYS A 433 -11.45 19.64 8.78
C LYS A 433 -12.79 19.49 9.50
N SER A 434 -12.79 19.29 10.82
CA SER A 434 -14.03 19.10 11.57
C SER A 434 -14.88 20.37 11.59
N ASP A 435 -16.12 20.24 12.07
CA ASP A 435 -17.01 21.38 12.22
C ASP A 435 -16.42 22.46 13.14
N VAL A 436 -16.31 23.68 12.60
CA VAL A 436 -15.79 24.86 13.29
C VAL A 436 -16.74 25.35 14.38
N HIS A 437 -18.05 25.07 14.27
CA HIS A 437 -19.07 25.58 15.18
C HIS A 437 -19.15 24.81 16.51
N ASN A 438 -18.65 23.56 16.56
CA ASN A 438 -18.43 22.85 17.81
C ASN A 438 -17.29 23.52 18.57
N SER A 439 -17.65 24.39 19.51
CA SER A 439 -16.75 25.36 20.10
C SER A 439 -16.77 25.31 21.62
N GLU A 440 -15.71 25.84 22.21
CA GLU A 440 -15.54 25.95 23.66
C GLU A 440 -14.92 27.29 24.02
N GLU A 441 -15.16 27.69 25.26
CA GLU A 441 -14.62 28.92 25.81
C GLU A 441 -13.21 28.66 26.36
N ILE A 442 -12.26 29.47 25.92
CA ILE A 442 -10.91 29.46 26.46
C ILE A 442 -10.83 30.49 27.58
N ASN A 443 -10.73 29.99 28.81
CA ASN A 443 -10.46 30.78 30.00
C ASN A 443 -9.03 30.48 30.46
N TYR A 444 -8.06 31.30 30.04
CA TYR A 444 -6.77 31.33 30.72
C TYR A 444 -6.96 32.07 32.04
N GLU A 445 -7.29 31.32 33.10
CA GLU A 445 -7.44 31.84 34.44
C GLU A 445 -6.15 32.53 34.90
N VAL A 446 -6.15 33.86 34.88
CA VAL A 446 -5.80 34.55 36.13
C VAL A 446 -7.06 34.38 36.99
N SER A 447 -6.96 33.76 38.16
CA SER A 447 -8.07 33.66 39.12
C SER A 447 -8.56 35.08 39.44
N ILE A 448 -9.58 35.53 38.71
CA ILE A 448 -10.26 36.80 38.97
C ILE A 448 -11.73 36.43 39.18
N PRO A 449 -12.29 36.69 40.37
CA PRO A 449 -13.68 36.37 40.65
C PRO A 449 -14.58 37.10 39.64
N ASN A 450 -15.55 36.37 39.10
CA ASN A 450 -16.57 36.83 38.16
C ASN A 450 -17.12 38.23 38.48
N SER A 451 -16.51 39.28 37.93
CA SER A 451 -17.14 40.54 37.54
C SER A 451 -16.11 41.43 36.86
N LYS A 452 -16.36 41.78 35.58
CA LYS A 452 -15.84 42.92 34.81
C LYS A 452 -14.35 43.28 34.99
N LEU A 453 -13.56 43.01 33.94
CA LEU A 453 -12.20 43.53 33.83
C LEU A 453 -12.18 45.08 33.93
N SER A 454 -11.49 45.59 34.94
CA SER A 454 -11.18 46.99 35.14
C SER A 454 -10.13 47.48 34.12
N ALA A 455 -10.03 48.80 33.93
CA ALA A 455 -9.02 49.43 33.06
C ALA A 455 -7.57 49.07 33.44
N GLY A 456 -7.31 48.69 34.70
CA GLY A 456 -6.00 48.26 35.18
C GLY A 456 -5.58 46.85 34.73
N GLU A 457 -6.54 45.96 34.47
CA GLU A 457 -6.28 44.57 34.08
C GLU A 457 -6.07 44.43 32.57
N ILE A 458 -6.65 45.34 31.78
CA ILE A 458 -6.35 45.53 30.35
C ILE A 458 -4.87 45.91 30.16
N ILE A 459 -4.30 46.66 31.11
CA ILE A 459 -2.87 47.00 31.12
C ILE A 459 -2.03 45.76 31.45
N LEU A 460 -2.51 44.82 32.26
CA LEU A 460 -1.83 43.55 32.58
C LEU A 460 -1.81 42.58 31.39
N LEU A 461 -2.92 42.42 30.65
CA LEU A 461 -2.94 41.64 29.40
C LEU A 461 -2.04 42.24 28.31
N ARG A 462 -1.94 43.58 28.25
CA ARG A 462 -0.97 44.28 27.39
C ARG A 462 0.49 44.12 27.84
N LYS A 463 0.72 43.82 29.12
CA LYS A 463 2.06 43.68 29.73
C LYS A 463 2.55 42.24 29.80
N ASN A 464 1.66 41.24 29.77
CA ASN A 464 2.03 39.83 29.73
C ASN A 464 1.65 39.19 28.38
N PRO A 465 2.58 39.18 27.41
CA PRO A 465 2.35 38.59 26.09
C PRO A 465 1.95 37.10 26.13
N ALA A 466 2.26 36.39 27.23
CA ALA A 466 1.96 34.98 27.42
C ALA A 466 0.51 34.70 27.87
N LEU A 467 -0.32 35.72 28.08
CA LEU A 467 -1.74 35.53 28.37
C LEU A 467 -2.60 35.72 27.11
N PHE A 468 -3.43 34.73 26.82
CA PHE A 468 -4.41 34.81 25.73
C PHE A 468 -5.77 35.28 26.26
N PRO A 469 -6.44 36.25 25.61
CA PRO A 469 -7.71 36.79 26.10
C PRO A 469 -8.83 35.75 26.06
N ARG A 470 -9.82 35.92 26.94
CA ARG A 470 -11.05 35.11 26.94
C ARG A 470 -11.79 35.26 25.60
N CYS A 471 -12.02 34.14 24.92
CA CYS A 471 -12.82 34.06 23.70
C CYS A 471 -13.27 32.61 23.45
N ILE A 472 -14.15 32.42 22.47
CA ILE A 472 -14.58 31.10 22.01
C ILE A 472 -13.73 30.65 20.83
N VAL A 473 -13.22 29.42 20.88
CA VAL A 473 -12.49 28.75 19.80
C VAL A 473 -13.18 27.43 19.45
N SER A 474 -12.88 26.87 18.28
CA SER A 474 -13.37 25.54 17.93
C SER A 474 -12.69 24.47 18.80
N LYS A 475 -13.47 23.50 19.31
CA LYS A 475 -12.95 22.40 20.14
C LYS A 475 -11.86 21.61 19.44
N SER A 476 -11.96 21.46 18.13
CA SER A 476 -10.95 20.77 17.33
C SER A 476 -9.59 21.48 17.32
N ILE A 477 -9.57 22.81 17.42
CA ILE A 477 -8.34 23.60 17.49
C ILE A 477 -7.75 23.54 18.89
N ALA A 478 -8.59 23.54 19.93
CA ALA A 478 -8.12 23.32 21.30
C ALA A 478 -7.53 21.91 21.49
N GLU A 479 -8.22 20.88 20.98
CA GLU A 479 -7.73 19.49 21.00
C GLU A 479 -6.46 19.33 20.15
N LEU A 480 -6.36 20.02 19.00
CA LEU A 480 -5.14 20.06 18.19
C LEU A 480 -3.95 20.61 18.99
N VAL A 481 -4.13 21.72 19.70
CA VAL A 481 -3.08 22.31 20.55
C VAL A 481 -2.71 21.35 21.69
N LYS A 482 -3.69 20.69 22.30
CA LYS A 482 -3.45 19.70 23.37
C LYS A 482 -2.62 18.51 22.86
N LEU A 483 -3.00 17.93 21.72
CA LEU A 483 -2.26 16.81 21.11
C LEU A 483 -0.84 17.21 20.71
N LEU A 484 -0.63 18.44 20.21
CA LEU A 484 0.70 18.96 19.92
C LEU A 484 1.54 19.14 21.19
N LYS A 485 0.97 19.66 22.28
CA LYS A 485 1.66 19.77 23.57
C LYS A 485 2.05 18.40 24.13
N GLU A 486 1.15 17.42 24.05
CA GLU A 486 1.44 16.04 24.45
C GLU A 486 2.57 15.43 23.61
N HIS A 487 2.56 15.66 22.29
CA HIS A 487 3.64 15.23 21.39
C HIS A 487 4.98 15.88 21.73
N MET A 488 5.01 17.19 21.93
CA MET A 488 6.24 17.93 22.30
C MET A 488 6.78 17.48 23.67
N THR A 489 5.90 17.12 24.60
CA THR A 489 6.33 16.57 25.90
C THR A 489 6.99 15.20 25.73
N ARG A 490 6.48 14.36 24.83
CA ARG A 490 7.06 13.03 24.52
C ARG A 490 8.30 13.13 23.62
N TYR A 491 8.34 14.09 22.71
CA TYR A 491 9.39 14.26 21.70
C TYR A 491 9.88 15.72 21.62
N PRO A 492 10.62 16.22 22.64
CA PRO A 492 11.03 17.63 22.70
C PRO A 492 11.88 18.11 21.52
N LYS A 493 12.60 17.19 20.86
CA LYS A 493 13.47 17.49 19.72
C LYS A 493 12.73 17.53 18.37
N ASP A 494 11.45 17.15 18.29
CA ASP A 494 10.66 17.12 17.05
C ASP A 494 9.92 18.44 16.80
N VAL A 495 10.69 19.53 16.80
CA VAL A 495 10.15 20.89 16.70
C VAL A 495 9.45 21.14 15.35
N GLY A 496 9.88 20.44 14.29
CA GLY A 496 9.30 20.55 12.95
C GLY A 496 7.86 20.05 12.83
N MET A 497 7.36 19.25 13.80
CA MET A 497 5.99 18.75 13.78
C MET A 497 4.97 19.88 13.98
N SER A 498 5.18 20.74 14.97
CA SER A 498 4.32 21.90 15.24
C SER A 498 4.22 22.82 14.02
N ALA A 499 5.37 23.15 13.41
CA ALA A 499 5.41 23.96 12.19
C ALA A 499 4.61 23.32 11.03
N SER A 500 4.77 22.01 10.83
CA SER A 500 4.05 21.28 9.77
C SER A 500 2.53 21.32 9.94
N VAL A 501 2.06 21.18 11.18
CA VAL A 501 0.62 21.20 11.49
C VAL A 501 0.05 22.61 11.33
N LEU A 502 0.78 23.64 11.75
CA LEU A 502 0.39 25.03 11.54
C LEU A 502 0.36 25.38 10.05
N SER A 503 1.31 24.87 9.24
CA SER A 503 1.30 25.05 7.79
C SER A 503 0.09 24.36 7.16
N LEU A 504 -0.24 23.16 7.65
CA LEU A 504 -1.43 22.44 7.22
C LEU A 504 -2.72 23.21 7.55
N TYR A 505 -2.81 23.81 8.73
CA TYR A 505 -3.94 24.67 9.11
C TYR A 505 -4.09 25.85 8.15
N LEU A 506 -3.00 26.57 7.87
CA LEU A 506 -2.99 27.72 6.96
C LEU A 506 -3.46 27.33 5.55
N ALA A 507 -3.10 26.13 5.08
CA ALA A 507 -3.46 25.60 3.78
C ALA A 507 -4.91 25.10 3.69
N LEU A 508 -5.42 24.44 4.75
CA LEU A 508 -6.74 23.79 4.72
C LEU A 508 -7.88 24.71 5.11
N VAL A 509 -7.69 25.62 6.07
CA VAL A 509 -8.76 26.52 6.50
C VAL A 509 -8.99 27.58 5.44
N LYS A 510 -10.18 27.57 4.84
CA LYS A 510 -10.57 28.54 3.80
C LYS A 510 -11.49 29.58 4.41
N ILE A 511 -11.18 30.84 4.16
CA ILE A 511 -12.08 31.95 4.41
C ILE A 511 -12.98 32.05 3.17
N PRO A 512 -14.32 32.17 3.31
CA PRO A 512 -15.20 32.29 2.16
C PRO A 512 -14.78 33.48 1.28
N LYS A 513 -14.89 33.32 -0.05
CA LYS A 513 -14.45 34.35 -1.01
C LYS A 513 -15.59 35.25 -1.47
N HIS A 514 -16.81 34.72 -1.52
CA HIS A 514 -18.00 35.43 -1.98
C HIS A 514 -19.13 35.34 -0.95
N GLU A 515 -19.97 36.38 -0.91
CA GLU A 515 -21.13 36.47 0.00
C GLU A 515 -22.25 35.49 -0.41
N ALA A 516 -22.34 35.11 -1.68
CA ALA A 516 -23.32 34.15 -2.19
C ALA A 516 -23.05 32.69 -1.75
N ASP A 517 -21.80 32.37 -1.42
CA ASP A 517 -21.40 31.05 -0.90
C ASP A 517 -21.65 30.92 0.61
N ALA A 518 -22.22 31.97 1.20
CA ALA A 518 -22.10 32.31 2.59
C ALA A 518 -23.51 32.34 3.23
N GLY A 519 -23.89 31.26 3.92
CA GLY A 519 -25.17 31.17 4.64
C GLY A 519 -25.26 32.11 5.87
N GLU A 520 -26.34 32.02 6.65
CA GLU A 520 -26.58 32.91 7.81
C GLU A 520 -25.50 32.87 8.90
N LEU A 521 -24.71 31.78 8.96
CA LEU A 521 -23.67 31.55 9.98
C LEU A 521 -22.33 32.24 9.67
N VAL A 522 -22.19 32.90 8.54
CA VAL A 522 -20.90 33.43 8.05
C VAL A 522 -20.20 34.38 9.00
N PRO A 523 -20.89 35.34 9.66
CA PRO A 523 -20.23 36.18 10.65
C PRO A 523 -19.62 35.35 11.78
N LEU A 524 -20.33 34.33 12.25
CA LEU A 524 -19.86 33.46 13.33
C LEU A 524 -18.69 32.60 12.88
N THR A 525 -18.78 31.95 11.71
CA THR A 525 -17.70 31.14 11.15
C THR A 525 -16.42 31.96 10.97
N SER A 526 -16.54 33.17 10.42
CA SER A 526 -15.40 34.07 10.19
C SER A 526 -14.74 34.51 11.50
N VAL A 527 -15.56 34.81 12.52
CA VAL A 527 -15.07 35.16 13.85
C VAL A 527 -14.40 33.98 14.55
N LEU A 528 -14.94 32.76 14.40
CA LEU A 528 -14.30 31.55 14.94
C LEU A 528 -12.96 31.28 14.25
N ILE A 529 -12.86 31.43 12.92
CA ILE A 529 -11.59 31.33 12.21
C ILE A 529 -10.60 32.40 12.69
N HIS A 530 -11.06 33.63 12.93
CA HIS A 530 -10.26 34.70 13.52
C HIS A 530 -9.69 34.30 14.89
N ASN A 531 -10.54 33.86 15.82
CA ASN A 531 -10.13 33.44 17.15
C ASN A 531 -9.20 32.23 17.11
N ASN A 532 -9.53 31.20 16.33
CA ASN A 532 -8.69 30.02 16.14
C ASN A 532 -7.29 30.40 15.63
N SER A 533 -7.22 31.30 14.64
CA SER A 533 -5.95 31.76 14.07
C SER A 533 -5.12 32.55 15.08
N LEU A 534 -5.75 33.41 15.90
CA LEU A 534 -5.05 34.13 16.98
C LEU A 534 -4.61 33.21 18.11
N PHE A 535 -5.41 32.20 18.44
CA PHE A 535 -5.10 31.19 19.45
C PHE A 535 -3.89 30.34 19.03
N LEU A 536 -3.87 29.90 17.76
CA LEU A 536 -2.70 29.22 17.19
C LEU A 536 -1.49 30.14 17.09
N ALA A 537 -1.65 31.41 16.70
CA ALA A 537 -0.55 32.37 16.67
C ALA A 537 0.04 32.62 18.06
N HIS A 538 -0.79 32.61 19.10
CA HIS A 538 -0.34 32.71 20.48
C HIS A 538 0.49 31.48 20.88
N HIS A 539 0.00 30.27 20.61
CA HIS A 539 0.78 29.06 20.91
C HIS A 539 2.05 28.93 20.08
N ALA A 540 2.04 29.37 18.82
CA ALA A 540 3.23 29.40 17.96
C ALA A 540 4.33 30.33 18.51
N GLY A 541 3.95 31.46 19.13
CA GLY A 541 4.92 32.42 19.68
C GLY A 541 5.35 32.21 21.13
N TYR A 542 4.64 31.39 21.90
CA TYR A 542 4.91 31.24 23.35
C TYR A 542 4.94 29.79 23.86
N THR A 543 4.47 28.81 23.09
CA THR A 543 4.38 27.40 23.52
C THR A 543 5.20 26.48 22.63
N PHE A 544 5.14 26.67 21.32
CA PHE A 544 5.84 25.82 20.36
C PHE A 544 7.15 26.48 19.96
N GLU A 545 8.27 25.86 20.32
CA GLU A 545 9.59 26.36 19.94
C GLU A 545 9.71 26.46 18.40
N LEU A 546 10.53 27.40 17.91
CA LEU A 546 10.86 27.60 16.50
C LEU A 546 9.64 27.75 15.55
N CYS A 547 8.50 28.19 16.06
CA CYS A 547 7.29 28.48 15.27
C CYS A 547 7.00 29.99 15.13
N ASP A 548 7.90 30.85 15.61
CA ASP A 548 7.76 32.31 15.61
C ASP A 548 7.53 32.88 14.20
N ASP A 549 8.20 32.29 13.21
CA ASP A 549 8.09 32.70 11.80
C ASP A 549 6.68 32.50 11.22
N MET A 550 5.85 31.66 11.85
CA MET A 550 4.47 31.39 11.40
C MET A 550 3.45 32.34 12.01
N VAL A 551 3.83 33.06 13.08
CA VAL A 551 2.96 34.00 13.78
C VAL A 551 2.40 35.09 12.84
N PRO A 552 3.20 35.71 11.94
CA PRO A 552 2.69 36.69 10.98
C PRO A 552 1.60 36.12 10.07
N ASP A 553 1.80 34.91 9.54
CA ASP A 553 0.84 34.29 8.61
C ASP A 553 -0.48 33.91 9.29
N LEU A 554 -0.40 33.39 10.52
CA LEU A 554 -1.59 33.09 11.33
C LEU A 554 -2.36 34.38 11.68
N ARG A 555 -1.64 35.46 12.06
CA ARG A 555 -2.27 36.77 12.29
C ARG A 555 -2.87 37.34 11.01
N ALA A 556 -2.20 37.21 9.87
CA ALA A 556 -2.73 37.64 8.58
C ALA A 556 -4.02 36.89 8.23
N LYS A 557 -4.08 35.57 8.49
CA LYS A 557 -5.30 34.76 8.35
C LYS A 557 -6.43 35.28 9.24
N ALA A 558 -6.12 35.59 10.50
CA ALA A 558 -7.09 36.16 11.44
C ALA A 558 -7.64 37.51 10.95
N SER A 559 -6.77 38.40 10.45
CA SER A 559 -7.14 39.70 9.89
C SER A 559 -7.99 39.56 8.62
N GLN A 560 -7.69 38.60 7.75
CA GLN A 560 -8.51 38.33 6.57
C GLN A 560 -9.92 37.86 6.95
N ALA A 561 -10.04 37.00 7.95
CA ALA A 561 -11.32 36.46 8.39
C ALA A 561 -12.23 37.55 8.97
N ILE A 562 -11.70 38.40 9.85
CA ILE A 562 -12.47 39.51 10.43
C ILE A 562 -12.83 40.58 9.39
N ALA A 563 -11.92 40.85 8.44
CA ALA A 563 -12.19 41.78 7.34
C ALA A 563 -13.28 41.25 6.38
N PHE A 564 -13.34 39.93 6.17
CA PHE A 564 -14.43 39.31 5.42
C PHE A 564 -15.76 39.48 6.16
N MET A 565 -15.82 39.14 7.45
CA MET A 565 -17.01 39.34 8.28
C MET A 565 -17.52 40.79 8.21
N MET A 566 -16.63 41.77 8.40
CA MET A 566 -16.99 43.19 8.36
C MET A 566 -17.58 43.60 7.01
N ARG A 567 -17.04 43.09 5.89
CA ARG A 567 -17.57 43.37 4.56
C ARG A 567 -18.96 42.78 4.38
N SER A 568 -19.15 41.50 4.73
CA SER A 568 -20.44 40.81 4.59
C SER A 568 -21.53 41.47 5.44
N VAL A 569 -21.22 41.83 6.69
CA VAL A 569 -22.19 42.50 7.57
C VAL A 569 -22.52 43.90 7.03
N ARG A 570 -21.53 44.68 6.57
CA ARG A 570 -21.79 46.00 5.97
C ARG A 570 -22.63 45.91 4.70
N SER A 571 -22.35 44.94 3.84
CA SER A 571 -23.12 44.65 2.63
C SER A 571 -24.59 44.40 2.99
N LYS A 572 -24.84 43.53 3.98
CA LYS A 572 -26.19 43.24 4.45
C LYS A 572 -26.90 44.46 5.06
N LEU A 573 -26.20 45.24 5.87
CA LEU A 573 -26.77 46.47 6.45
C LEU A 573 -27.10 47.50 5.37
N ASN A 574 -26.25 47.65 4.35
CA ASN A 574 -26.51 48.55 3.21
C ASN A 574 -27.73 48.12 2.39
N GLU A 575 -27.91 46.81 2.19
CA GLU A 575 -29.11 46.25 1.54
C GLU A 575 -30.36 46.62 2.33
N LEU A 576 -30.37 46.34 3.64
CA LEU A 576 -31.49 46.66 4.53
C LEU A 576 -31.80 48.17 4.58
N ILE A 577 -30.76 49.02 4.65
CA ILE A 577 -30.92 50.48 4.59
C ILE A 577 -31.54 50.89 3.25
N SER A 578 -31.05 50.34 2.13
CA SER A 578 -31.55 50.70 0.81
C SER A 578 -33.03 50.31 0.66
N THR A 579 -33.43 49.11 1.11
CA THR A 579 -34.83 48.68 1.13
C THR A 579 -35.71 49.60 1.98
N ALA A 580 -35.26 49.96 3.18
CA ALA A 580 -35.99 50.85 4.07
C ALA A 580 -36.15 52.26 3.49
N MET A 581 -35.10 52.80 2.86
CA MET A 581 -35.12 54.12 2.22
C MET A 581 -36.05 54.14 0.99
N SER A 582 -35.97 53.14 0.09
CA SER A 582 -36.85 53.04 -1.08
C SER A 582 -38.32 52.90 -0.69
N SER A 583 -38.60 52.21 0.42
CA SER A 583 -39.97 52.06 0.95
C SER A 583 -40.60 53.38 1.40
N ILE A 584 -39.80 54.40 1.72
CA ILE A 584 -40.28 55.75 2.03
C ILE A 584 -40.42 56.58 0.75
N GLU A 585 -39.49 56.45 -0.20
CA GLU A 585 -39.50 57.20 -1.46
C GLU A 585 -40.67 56.82 -2.38
N GLU A 586 -41.00 55.53 -2.47
CA GLU A 586 -42.03 55.01 -3.39
C GLU A 586 -43.48 55.22 -2.89
N ARG A 587 -43.69 55.85 -1.74
CA ARG A 587 -45.02 55.96 -1.13
C ARG A 587 -45.77 57.20 -1.54
N VAL A 588 -46.90 56.95 -2.20
CA VAL A 588 -47.92 57.96 -2.49
C VAL A 588 -49.12 57.87 -1.53
N ASP A 589 -49.48 56.70 -0.95
CA ASP A 589 -50.81 56.59 -0.27
C ASP A 589 -51.07 55.37 0.67
N ARG A 590 -50.08 54.82 1.40
CA ARG A 590 -50.32 53.63 2.27
C ARG A 590 -49.93 53.80 3.75
N ASN A 591 -50.87 53.48 4.63
CA ASN A 591 -50.82 53.52 6.11
C ASN A 591 -49.99 52.36 6.74
N ILE A 592 -48.89 51.94 6.10
CA ILE A 592 -48.01 50.87 6.60
C ILE A 592 -46.91 51.51 7.48
N ASP A 593 -46.64 50.95 8.65
CA ASP A 593 -45.66 51.47 9.59
C ASP A 593 -44.21 51.31 9.09
N ILE A 594 -43.64 52.37 8.51
CA ILE A 594 -42.24 52.43 8.02
C ILE A 594 -41.20 52.29 9.14
N THR A 595 -41.60 52.44 10.41
CA THR A 595 -40.68 52.20 11.52
C THR A 595 -40.26 50.73 11.58
N HIS A 596 -41.08 49.82 11.05
CA HIS A 596 -40.78 48.41 10.98
C HIS A 596 -39.48 48.12 10.20
N ASP A 597 -39.26 48.77 9.05
CA ASP A 597 -38.10 48.48 8.20
C ASP A 597 -36.79 48.93 8.86
N PHE A 598 -36.80 50.05 9.59
CA PHE A 598 -35.65 50.51 10.39
C PHE A 598 -35.44 49.68 11.67
N LEU A 599 -36.51 49.10 12.21
CA LEU A 599 -36.42 48.15 13.32
C LEU A 599 -35.73 46.84 12.88
N VAL A 600 -35.84 46.42 11.62
CA VAL A 600 -35.09 45.26 11.09
C VAL A 600 -33.58 45.50 11.14
N ILE A 601 -33.12 46.70 10.77
CA ILE A 601 -31.68 47.07 10.85
C ILE A 601 -31.20 47.01 12.31
N THR A 602 -32.01 47.52 13.23
CA THR A 602 -31.73 47.46 14.67
C THR A 602 -31.71 46.01 15.18
N ALA A 603 -32.66 45.19 14.73
CA ALA A 603 -32.75 43.78 15.12
C ALA A 603 -31.52 43.01 14.66
N GLU A 604 -30.98 43.31 13.47
CA GLU A 604 -29.74 42.71 12.98
C GLU A 604 -28.52 43.10 13.83
N LEU A 605 -28.38 44.38 14.18
CA LEU A 605 -27.32 44.83 15.09
C LEU A 605 -27.43 44.18 16.48
N LYS A 606 -28.66 44.05 17.02
CA LYS A 606 -28.92 43.35 18.28
C LYS A 606 -28.57 41.86 18.19
N ARG A 607 -28.97 41.19 17.11
CA ARG A 607 -28.65 39.78 16.86
C ARG A 607 -27.14 39.56 16.83
N LEU A 608 -26.41 40.39 16.09
CA LEU A 608 -24.95 40.35 16.04
C LEU A 608 -24.34 40.58 17.43
N ASN A 609 -24.83 41.57 18.20
CA ASN A 609 -24.34 41.81 19.55
C ASN A 609 -24.55 40.61 20.48
N THR A 610 -25.73 39.97 20.43
CA THR A 610 -26.01 38.76 21.22
C THR A 610 -25.08 37.61 20.85
N VAL A 611 -24.86 37.38 19.56
CA VAL A 611 -24.02 36.26 19.10
C VAL A 611 -22.53 36.52 19.36
N MET A 612 -22.03 37.73 19.11
CA MET A 612 -20.59 38.00 19.09
C MET A 612 -20.01 38.42 20.44
N SER A 613 -20.81 39.00 21.33
CA SER A 613 -20.34 39.43 22.67
C SER A 613 -19.84 38.28 23.55
N GLY A 614 -20.32 37.05 23.30
CA GLY A 614 -19.81 35.84 23.95
C GLY A 614 -18.64 35.19 23.23
N VAL A 615 -18.41 35.51 21.94
CA VAL A 615 -17.42 34.82 21.10
C VAL A 615 -16.10 35.57 21.05
N LEU A 616 -16.14 36.89 20.87
CA LEU A 616 -14.96 37.75 20.79
C LEU A 616 -14.58 38.32 22.17
N PRO A 617 -13.31 38.70 22.37
CA PRO A 617 -12.93 39.49 23.53
C PRO A 617 -13.77 40.78 23.60
N PRO A 618 -14.26 41.20 24.80
CA PRO A 618 -15.21 42.30 24.93
C PRO A 618 -14.77 43.61 24.26
N LEU A 619 -13.49 43.98 24.41
CA LEU A 619 -12.94 45.20 23.81
C LEU A 619 -12.96 45.13 22.27
N SER A 620 -12.51 44.00 21.71
CA SER A 620 -12.48 43.78 20.27
C SER A 620 -13.88 43.84 19.67
N TRP A 621 -14.87 43.24 20.34
CA TRP A 621 -16.25 43.29 19.89
C TRP A 621 -16.85 44.71 19.96
N HIS A 622 -16.60 45.44 21.06
CA HIS A 622 -17.11 46.80 21.21
C HIS A 622 -16.61 47.74 20.09
N ASP A 623 -15.33 47.63 19.72
CA ASP A 623 -14.75 48.42 18.63
C ASP A 623 -15.36 48.05 17.26
N ILE A 624 -15.59 46.75 17.02
CA ILE A 624 -16.26 46.25 15.82
C ILE A 624 -17.70 46.76 15.74
N LEU A 625 -18.46 46.63 16.82
CA LEU A 625 -19.85 47.07 16.89
C LEU A 625 -19.97 48.59 16.68
N ALA A 626 -19.11 49.36 17.34
CA ALA A 626 -19.04 50.81 17.15
C ALA A 626 -18.76 51.18 15.70
N THR A 627 -17.85 50.46 15.03
CA THR A 627 -17.53 50.66 13.62
C THR A 627 -18.69 50.29 12.68
N LEU A 628 -19.47 49.26 13.02
CA LEU A 628 -20.67 48.89 12.26
C LEU A 628 -21.76 49.95 12.42
N VAL A 629 -22.03 50.43 13.64
CA VAL A 629 -23.02 51.48 13.90
C VAL A 629 -22.62 52.81 13.25
N ASP A 630 -21.33 53.16 13.29
CA ASP A 630 -20.77 54.33 12.59
C ASP A 630 -21.03 54.25 11.08
N HIS A 631 -20.79 53.08 10.48
CA HIS A 631 -21.07 52.82 9.08
C HIS A 631 -22.57 52.95 8.76
N THR A 632 -23.43 52.28 9.53
CA THR A 632 -24.90 52.31 9.35
C THR A 632 -25.46 53.72 9.43
N THR A 633 -25.10 54.48 10.47
CA THR A 633 -25.58 55.85 10.66
C THR A 633 -25.09 56.80 9.57
N ASN A 634 -23.84 56.64 9.12
CA ASN A 634 -23.30 57.43 8.03
C ASN A 634 -23.95 57.11 6.67
N GLU A 635 -24.25 55.84 6.40
CA GLU A 635 -24.93 55.43 5.17
C GLU A 635 -26.36 56.00 5.14
N MET A 636 -27.11 55.90 6.25
CA MET A 636 -28.43 56.54 6.38
C MET A 636 -28.37 58.05 6.13
N CYS A 637 -27.38 58.75 6.70
CA CYS A 637 -27.20 60.17 6.43
C CYS A 637 -26.92 60.45 4.95
N SER A 638 -26.08 59.63 4.33
CA SER A 638 -25.67 59.81 2.93
C SER A 638 -26.83 59.60 1.97
N LYS A 639 -27.71 58.63 2.25
CA LYS A 639 -28.93 58.37 1.47
C LYS A 639 -29.92 59.53 1.55
N VAL A 640 -30.15 60.10 2.74
CA VAL A 640 -31.02 61.28 2.91
C VAL A 640 -30.45 62.50 2.19
N LEU A 641 -29.13 62.71 2.27
CA LEU A 641 -28.46 63.82 1.58
C LEU A 641 -28.49 63.71 0.04
N ALA A 642 -28.80 62.53 -0.50
CA ALA A 642 -28.90 62.29 -1.93
C ALA A 642 -30.31 62.59 -2.48
N TRP A 643 -31.30 62.84 -1.63
CA TRP A 643 -32.66 63.19 -2.07
C TRP A 643 -32.72 64.65 -2.51
N ASP A 644 -33.26 64.88 -3.72
CA ASP A 644 -33.43 66.23 -4.28
C ASP A 644 -34.59 67.00 -3.64
N ASP A 645 -35.67 66.28 -3.27
CA ASP A 645 -36.86 66.82 -2.61
C ASP A 645 -37.32 65.84 -1.51
N ILE A 646 -37.61 66.36 -0.33
CA ILE A 646 -38.05 65.58 0.84
C ILE A 646 -39.40 66.14 1.30
N PRO A 647 -40.52 65.47 0.95
CA PRO A 647 -41.85 65.90 1.40
C PRO A 647 -41.93 65.96 2.93
N ALA A 648 -42.72 66.91 3.46
CA ALA A 648 -42.84 67.11 4.91
C ALA A 648 -43.30 65.84 5.66
N ASN A 649 -44.17 65.04 5.06
CA ASN A 649 -44.61 63.76 5.63
C ASN A 649 -43.43 62.78 5.72
N SER A 650 -42.69 62.59 4.62
CA SER A 650 -41.49 61.74 4.56
C SER A 650 -40.40 62.20 5.54
N ALA A 651 -40.21 63.51 5.71
CA ALA A 651 -39.25 64.05 6.69
C ALA A 651 -39.63 63.72 8.15
N SER A 652 -40.91 63.88 8.50
CA SER A 652 -41.44 63.51 9.83
C SER A 652 -41.35 62.01 10.09
N GLU A 653 -41.65 61.22 9.06
CA GLU A 653 -41.53 59.76 9.04
C GLU A 653 -40.08 59.28 9.26
N LEU A 654 -39.13 59.80 8.47
CA LEU A 654 -37.70 59.55 8.64
C LEU A 654 -37.21 59.92 10.03
N ALA A 655 -37.59 61.10 10.54
CA ALA A 655 -37.18 61.55 11.87
C ALA A 655 -37.71 60.61 12.97
N THR A 656 -38.94 60.13 12.84
CA THR A 656 -39.53 59.17 13.77
C THR A 656 -38.77 57.84 13.73
N ALA A 657 -38.57 57.28 12.53
CA ALA A 657 -37.85 56.02 12.35
C ALA A 657 -36.38 56.10 12.85
N PHE A 658 -35.66 57.16 12.49
CA PHE A 658 -34.28 57.39 12.93
C PHE A 658 -34.19 57.62 14.45
N THR A 659 -35.18 58.27 15.06
CA THR A 659 -35.24 58.44 16.53
C THR A 659 -35.38 57.09 17.23
N GLN A 660 -36.27 56.23 16.73
CA GLN A 660 -36.44 54.88 17.28
C GLN A 660 -35.18 54.03 17.10
N PHE A 661 -34.57 54.08 15.90
CA PHE A 661 -33.28 53.45 15.63
C PHE A 661 -32.20 53.96 16.60
N ALA A 662 -32.11 55.27 16.84
CA ALA A 662 -31.11 55.86 17.73
C ALA A 662 -31.27 55.37 19.18
N VAL A 663 -32.51 55.37 19.70
CA VAL A 663 -32.81 54.89 21.05
C VAL A 663 -32.48 53.41 21.19
N ALA A 664 -32.88 52.60 20.22
CA ALA A 664 -32.66 51.15 20.30
C ALA A 664 -31.19 50.77 20.11
N THR A 665 -30.45 51.48 19.26
CA THR A 665 -29.03 51.19 18.98
C THR A 665 -28.11 51.70 20.09
N SER A 666 -28.38 52.87 20.68
CA SER A 666 -27.60 53.38 21.82
C SER A 666 -27.65 52.44 23.03
N SER A 667 -28.75 51.71 23.21
CA SER A 667 -28.87 50.69 24.26
C SER A 667 -27.83 49.56 24.17
N LEU A 668 -27.26 49.32 22.98
CA LEU A 668 -26.18 48.35 22.78
C LEU A 668 -24.86 48.76 23.47
N PHE A 669 -24.69 50.06 23.72
CA PHE A 669 -23.50 50.64 24.37
C PHE A 669 -23.74 50.98 25.84
N LYS A 670 -24.88 50.56 26.42
CA LYS A 670 -25.29 50.93 27.79
C LYS A 670 -24.22 50.62 28.83
N GLY A 671 -23.58 49.45 28.76
CA GLY A 671 -22.66 49.01 29.81
C GLY A 671 -23.32 49.13 31.19
N ASP A 672 -22.68 49.87 32.10
CA ASP A 672 -23.18 50.14 33.46
C ASP A 672 -24.00 51.43 33.60
N ALA A 673 -24.14 52.18 32.50
CA ALA A 673 -24.95 53.38 32.49
C ALA A 673 -26.41 53.04 32.79
N SER A 674 -27.01 53.81 33.70
CA SER A 674 -28.40 53.60 34.12
C SER A 674 -29.32 54.70 33.59
N THR A 675 -28.77 55.86 33.24
CA THR A 675 -29.53 56.99 32.73
C THR A 675 -29.41 57.14 31.21
N PRO A 676 -30.46 57.61 30.51
CA PRO A 676 -30.39 57.86 29.06
C PRO A 676 -29.26 58.80 28.63
N ARG A 677 -28.91 59.80 29.47
CA ARG A 677 -27.83 60.74 29.19
C ARG A 677 -26.45 60.09 29.21
N GLU A 678 -26.21 59.18 30.15
CA GLU A 678 -24.96 58.43 30.22
C GLU A 678 -24.81 57.48 29.02
N ILE A 679 -25.90 56.78 28.66
CA ILE A 679 -25.93 55.89 27.48
C ILE A 679 -25.61 56.68 26.21
N GLU A 680 -26.20 57.87 26.05
CA GLU A 680 -25.95 58.75 24.91
C GLU A 680 -24.48 59.23 24.89
N ALA A 681 -23.92 59.58 26.04
CA ALA A 681 -22.51 60.00 26.14
C ALA A 681 -21.55 58.86 25.79
N LEU A 682 -21.82 57.63 26.25
CA LEU A 682 -21.03 56.44 25.90
C LEU A 682 -21.13 56.13 24.40
N THR A 683 -22.33 56.19 23.84
CA THR A 683 -22.57 55.96 22.41
C THR A 683 -21.83 57.00 21.56
N SER A 684 -21.94 58.28 21.93
CA SER A 684 -21.24 59.39 21.25
C SER A 684 -19.72 59.25 21.30
N ARG A 685 -19.18 58.65 22.36
CA ARG A 685 -17.74 58.39 22.49
C ARG A 685 -17.30 57.20 21.63
N ALA A 686 -18.14 56.18 21.50
CA ALA A 686 -17.83 54.98 20.73
C ALA A 686 -18.01 55.18 19.22
N VAL A 687 -19.10 55.84 18.82
CA VAL A 687 -19.52 55.99 17.43
C VAL A 687 -19.17 57.40 16.93
N LYS A 688 -18.18 57.49 16.03
CA LYS A 688 -17.56 58.76 15.62
C LYS A 688 -18.57 59.73 15.00
N LYS A 689 -19.46 59.25 14.13
CA LYS A 689 -20.45 60.04 13.39
C LYS A 689 -21.84 60.05 14.04
N TRP A 690 -21.91 59.70 15.32
CA TRP A 690 -23.18 59.69 16.05
C TRP A 690 -23.84 61.07 16.10
N GLN A 691 -23.06 62.12 16.39
CA GLN A 691 -23.59 63.48 16.49
C GLN A 691 -24.10 64.00 15.15
N ARG A 692 -23.41 63.69 14.04
CA ARG A 692 -23.90 63.93 12.68
C ARG A 692 -25.30 63.35 12.48
N PHE A 693 -25.49 62.07 12.80
CA PHE A 693 -26.80 61.41 12.67
C PHE A 693 -27.89 62.04 13.57
N LYS A 694 -27.56 62.39 14.81
CA LYS A 694 -28.48 63.09 15.72
C LYS A 694 -28.90 64.46 15.20
N LEU A 695 -27.97 65.19 14.59
CA LEU A 695 -28.26 66.49 13.96
C LEU A 695 -29.13 66.33 12.72
N LEU A 696 -29.00 65.25 11.94
CA LEU A 696 -29.92 64.97 10.83
C LEU A 696 -31.35 64.81 11.30
N ILE A 697 -31.57 64.01 12.36
CA ILE A 697 -32.90 63.81 12.97
C ILE A 697 -33.52 65.15 13.36
N PHE A 698 -32.71 66.04 13.95
CA PHE A 698 -33.14 67.39 14.27
C PHE A 698 -33.50 68.19 13.01
N VAL A 699 -32.64 68.21 11.98
CA VAL A 699 -32.87 68.98 10.75
C VAL A 699 -34.15 68.54 10.02
N LEU A 700 -34.46 67.24 10.01
CA LEU A 700 -35.67 66.70 9.36
C LEU A 700 -36.99 67.21 9.97
N THR A 701 -36.97 67.67 11.22
CA THR A 701 -38.19 68.15 11.94
C THR A 701 -38.12 69.63 12.34
N ALA A 702 -36.95 70.26 12.19
CA ALA A 702 -36.72 71.64 12.58
C ALA A 702 -37.30 72.63 11.58
N SER A 703 -37.78 73.76 12.09
CA SER A 703 -38.06 74.93 11.26
C SER A 703 -36.77 75.57 10.73
N MET A 704 -36.86 76.31 9.62
CA MET A 704 -35.73 77.02 9.04
C MET A 704 -35.00 77.95 10.05
N LYS A 705 -35.74 78.56 10.98
CA LYS A 705 -35.17 79.41 12.05
C LYS A 705 -34.34 78.61 13.04
N GLU A 706 -34.79 77.41 13.39
CA GLU A 706 -34.07 76.52 14.31
C GLU A 706 -32.80 75.98 13.65
N ILE A 707 -32.84 75.66 12.35
CA ILE A 707 -31.65 75.28 11.57
C ILE A 707 -30.65 76.45 11.51
N GLU A 708 -31.11 77.67 11.23
CA GLU A 708 -30.30 78.88 11.26
C GLU A 708 -29.63 79.09 12.64
N SER A 709 -30.37 78.86 13.71
CA SER A 709 -29.85 78.96 15.09
C SER A 709 -28.79 77.91 15.43
N LYS A 710 -28.79 76.75 14.77
CA LYS A 710 -27.78 75.69 14.95
C LYS A 710 -26.60 75.82 13.98
N TRP A 711 -26.77 76.57 12.89
CA TRP A 711 -25.70 76.91 11.96
C TRP A 711 -24.79 78.01 12.51
N VAL A 712 -25.36 79.04 13.16
CA VAL A 712 -24.63 80.17 13.80
C VAL A 712 -23.53 80.73 12.88
N GLY A 713 -23.91 81.12 11.67
CA GLY A 713 -22.96 81.70 10.69
C GLY A 713 -21.78 80.78 10.33
N GLY A 714 -21.93 79.47 10.45
CA GLY A 714 -20.88 78.49 10.15
C GLY A 714 -20.01 78.09 11.34
N CYS A 715 -20.34 78.54 12.55
CA CYS A 715 -19.62 78.17 13.79
C CYS A 715 -20.46 77.31 14.75
N GLY A 716 -21.70 77.00 14.41
CA GLY A 716 -22.61 76.26 15.27
C GLY A 716 -22.43 74.73 15.18
N PRO A 717 -23.13 73.95 16.04
CA PRO A 717 -23.04 72.49 16.07
C PRO A 717 -23.30 71.83 14.71
N LEU A 718 -24.15 72.42 13.87
CA LEU A 718 -24.43 71.89 12.53
C LEU A 718 -23.23 72.03 11.59
N ALA A 719 -22.45 73.12 11.71
CA ALA A 719 -21.28 73.38 10.87
C ALA A 719 -20.06 72.52 11.26
N ILE A 720 -20.05 71.94 12.47
CA ILE A 720 -19.01 71.00 12.90
C ILE A 720 -19.17 69.66 12.18
N GLU A 721 -20.41 69.20 12.01
CA GLU A 721 -20.70 67.86 11.48
C GLU A 721 -21.07 67.85 9.99
N TYR A 722 -21.51 68.98 9.43
CA TYR A 722 -21.92 69.10 8.03
C TYR A 722 -21.20 70.23 7.31
N SER A 723 -20.84 69.99 6.06
CA SER A 723 -20.34 71.04 5.18
C SER A 723 -21.45 72.02 4.79
N ALA A 724 -21.06 73.25 4.47
CA ALA A 724 -21.99 74.28 4.00
C ALA A 724 -22.85 73.81 2.81
N GLU A 725 -22.27 73.03 1.89
CA GLU A 725 -22.98 72.51 0.73
C GLU A 725 -24.00 71.43 1.11
N GLU A 726 -23.69 70.53 2.04
CA GLU A 726 -24.65 69.55 2.55
C GLU A 726 -25.85 70.24 3.23
N VAL A 727 -25.58 71.26 4.07
CA VAL A 727 -26.66 72.02 4.73
C VAL A 727 -27.51 72.75 3.70
N ARG A 728 -26.89 73.36 2.68
CA ARG A 728 -27.64 73.95 1.56
C ARG A 728 -28.55 72.94 0.88
N ARG A 729 -28.05 71.75 0.54
CA ARG A 729 -28.87 70.70 -0.10
C ARG A 729 -30.04 70.28 0.78
N LEU A 730 -29.83 70.04 2.07
CA LEU A 730 -30.90 69.70 3.00
C LEU A 730 -31.97 70.80 3.06
N ILE A 731 -31.58 72.07 3.11
CA ILE A 731 -32.54 73.19 3.08
C ILE A 731 -33.30 73.24 1.76
N ARG A 732 -32.61 72.98 0.64
CA ARG A 732 -33.25 72.96 -0.68
C ARG A 732 -34.27 71.84 -0.82
N ALA A 733 -33.97 70.69 -0.23
CA ALA A 733 -34.80 69.50 -0.28
C ALA A 733 -35.98 69.53 0.71
N LEU A 734 -35.83 70.17 1.88
CA LEU A 734 -36.88 70.20 2.92
C LEU A 734 -37.89 71.36 2.80
N PHE A 735 -37.48 72.49 2.21
CA PHE A 735 -38.30 73.72 2.21
C PHE A 735 -38.59 74.18 0.79
N GLN A 736 -39.84 74.60 0.54
CA GLN A 736 -40.22 75.22 -0.73
C GLN A 736 -39.40 76.49 -1.02
N ASN A 737 -39.25 76.81 -2.31
CA ASN A 737 -38.56 78.01 -2.75
C ASN A 737 -39.33 79.27 -2.34
N THR A 738 -38.81 80.00 -1.35
CA THR A 738 -39.40 81.23 -0.79
C THR A 738 -38.28 82.26 -0.59
N ASP A 739 -38.63 83.55 -0.51
CA ASP A 739 -37.67 84.62 -0.26
C ASP A 739 -36.88 84.38 1.05
N ARG A 740 -37.55 83.81 2.06
CA ARG A 740 -36.93 83.43 3.32
C ARG A 740 -35.88 82.32 3.16
N ARG A 741 -36.18 81.29 2.35
CA ARG A 741 -35.21 80.24 2.00
C ARG A 741 -34.02 80.83 1.26
N ALA A 742 -34.27 81.69 0.27
CA ALA A 742 -33.22 82.34 -0.51
C ALA A 742 -32.30 83.17 0.39
N ALA A 743 -32.86 84.03 1.25
CA ALA A 743 -32.12 84.83 2.21
C ALA A 743 -31.25 83.95 3.13
N PHE A 744 -31.81 82.91 3.74
CA PHE A 744 -31.03 82.01 4.61
C PHE A 744 -29.91 81.29 3.85
N LEU A 745 -30.17 80.79 2.64
CA LEU A 745 -29.15 80.17 1.79
C LEU A 745 -27.99 81.10 1.44
N THR A 746 -28.17 82.42 1.43
CA THR A 746 -27.04 83.37 1.24
C THR A 746 -26.14 83.51 2.47
N THR A 747 -26.66 83.20 3.66
CA THR A 747 -25.91 83.30 4.92
C THR A 747 -24.96 82.13 5.17
N ILE A 748 -25.30 80.96 4.60
CA ILE A 748 -24.43 79.79 4.58
C ILE A 748 -23.35 80.09 3.55
N LYS A 749 -22.06 80.03 3.89
CA LYS A 749 -20.98 80.29 2.92
C LYS A 749 -20.22 79.02 2.65
#